data_AF-A0AA91TPU4-F1
#
_entry.id   AF-A0AA91TPU4-F1
#
_cell.length_a   1.000
_cell.length_b   1.000
_cell.length_c   1.000
_cell.angle_alpha   90.00
_cell.angle_beta   90.00
_cell.angle_gamma   90.00
#
_symmetry.space_group_name_H-M   'P 1'
#
loop_
_entity.id
_entity.type
_entity.pdbx_description
1 polymer ?
#
loop_
_entity_poly.entity_id
_entity_poly.type
_entity_poly.pdbx_seq_one_letter_code
_entity_poly.pdbx_strand_id
1 'polypeptide(L)'
;MIATEGKMMRKSRKIISIFMSLLLAFGLSSNVLANSNEMQQSSIKNGQVQTSIAKQENLRKNKKSNQNYLNPNDYPLIKQGSFIDSLVDSMGSTHLLTYSSTTEYMDSKMEVSLVIENDDYSKDPYLDVNFYTASSGEISYIGTSTSYLGSYSGIVSLGITLDKSLYEEEPYIYMRIGTYSNNDDSYYSDSTYFKVVNPFYNGTSEPSDGRYFELISNESPDENTYESTGNFQINNEEYSFNKKINQDAYKLDFVKPFDPDKSDSKKINKNMRSIQKSYQVGENKSFWVTNLETNQDYSLTATLLYSGDHTNVWVHNNQLSKQQAEQLGKEFDNKIYRSDVTNFGNESDVDGDGKVNILTYDIQDGFSGSGGYVAGYFSPQDLYAYSTSNRAEIFYIDTYPLMGMYTSKDVSAAYSTLAHEFEHMINYNQKVFVQGKPGMDVWMDEGLAMAAEQIYLGEALQSRIDYYNSASSITNGHSLVYWDYNGDTLANYSLSYLFMQYVKEQAGQGNQIFKQIINNKNSNYLAIQEVMQKYTSNITFGQLMTNFRGALTLKADSGPYGFKGNTSFDSIKEKLYNGNYTYLQGGGAIVKAIQSEKEFTVPANKGQNITYTLLTKKDAAIGKPATPSVNEIGDSDLEVKGKTDKNAAIVITKNNTVLTTGYSDSNGSFAVSIPRQAAGTKLVVYAERNGVKSEEATVTVKDKTAPVLPKVNSVSDSATVVTGTTEAKASVTVKAGSTLLGQAIADAKGVFQVKIAKQKASTKLT
;
A
#
# COMPACT_ATOMS: atom_id res chain seq x y z
N MET A 1 -57.69 51.03 -5.10
CA MET A 1 -56.76 50.24 -4.25
C MET A 1 -55.53 50.01 -5.13
N ILE A 2 -54.39 50.68 -4.86
CA ILE A 2 -53.36 50.23 -3.90
C ILE A 2 -52.82 48.87 -4.39
N ALA A 3 -51.84 48.87 -5.31
CA ALA A 3 -50.38 48.85 -5.06
C ALA A 3 -49.85 47.40 -4.82
N THR A 4 -48.62 47.00 -5.21
CA THR A 4 -47.42 47.79 -5.58
C THR A 4 -46.63 47.15 -6.75
N GLU A 5 -45.62 47.88 -7.23
CA GLU A 5 -44.69 47.63 -8.35
C GLU A 5 -43.78 46.38 -8.20
N GLY A 6 -43.02 45.91 -9.21
CA GLY A 6 -42.92 46.36 -10.61
C GLY A 6 -41.77 45.69 -11.40
N LYS A 7 -41.79 45.79 -12.74
CA LYS A 7 -40.71 45.34 -13.65
C LYS A 7 -39.80 46.51 -14.04
N MET A 8 -38.51 46.24 -14.30
CA MET A 8 -37.65 46.76 -15.41
C MET A 8 -36.15 46.59 -15.07
N MET A 9 -35.16 46.84 -15.95
CA MET A 9 -34.88 46.31 -17.30
C MET A 9 -33.46 46.79 -17.74
N ARG A 10 -32.78 46.04 -18.63
CA ARG A 10 -31.77 46.50 -19.63
C ARG A 10 -30.38 47.06 -19.22
N LYS A 11 -29.36 46.31 -19.69
CA LYS A 11 -28.26 46.72 -20.61
C LYS A 11 -27.18 47.77 -20.22
N SER A 12 -25.99 47.22 -19.92
CA SER A 12 -24.75 47.29 -20.74
C SER A 12 -23.77 48.48 -20.73
N ARG A 13 -22.47 48.11 -20.82
CA ARG A 13 -21.24 48.80 -21.31
C ARG A 13 -20.41 49.70 -20.36
N LYS A 14 -19.20 49.16 -20.07
CA LYS A 14 -17.89 49.75 -19.71
C LYS A 14 -17.74 51.29 -19.73
N ILE A 15 -17.10 51.87 -18.69
CA ILE A 15 -15.71 52.42 -18.72
C ILE A 15 -15.27 52.95 -17.32
N ILE A 16 -14.03 52.58 -16.92
CA ILE A 16 -12.97 53.26 -16.12
C ILE A 16 -13.32 54.71 -15.61
N SER A 17 -12.98 55.22 -14.41
CA SER A 17 -11.79 55.02 -13.52
C SER A 17 -11.92 55.75 -12.15
N ILE A 18 -10.81 55.82 -11.38
CA ILE A 18 -10.39 56.90 -10.44
C ILE A 18 -11.04 56.96 -9.02
N PHE A 19 -10.34 57.26 -7.89
CA PHE A 19 -8.89 57.24 -7.51
C PHE A 19 -8.70 57.51 -5.98
N MET A 20 -7.47 57.90 -5.58
CA MET A 20 -7.03 58.60 -4.33
C MET A 20 -6.76 57.74 -3.07
N SER A 21 -5.68 57.96 -2.28
CA SER A 21 -4.69 59.08 -2.19
C SER A 21 -3.25 58.53 -1.92
N LEU A 22 -2.18 58.92 -2.66
CA LEU A 22 -1.27 60.10 -2.48
C LEU A 22 -0.39 60.01 -1.19
N LEU A 23 0.89 60.45 -1.06
CA LEU A 23 1.87 61.31 -1.79
C LEU A 23 3.27 61.08 -1.09
N LEU A 24 4.54 61.32 -1.51
CA LEU A 24 5.43 61.56 -2.69
C LEU A 24 6.90 61.39 -2.15
N ALA A 25 8.06 61.44 -2.83
CA ALA A 25 8.59 61.64 -4.21
C ALA A 25 9.87 60.74 -4.36
N PHE A 26 10.97 60.96 -5.12
CA PHE A 26 11.48 61.97 -6.08
C PHE A 26 12.52 61.30 -7.04
N GLY A 27 13.18 62.06 -7.94
CA GLY A 27 14.34 61.61 -8.76
C GLY A 27 15.70 62.01 -8.15
N LEU A 28 16.88 61.74 -8.75
CA LEU A 28 17.24 61.65 -10.18
C LEU A 28 18.40 60.65 -10.47
N SER A 29 19.16 60.84 -11.56
CA SER A 29 19.92 59.81 -12.31
C SER A 29 21.45 59.71 -12.06
N SER A 30 22.05 58.75 -12.79
CA SER A 30 23.43 58.72 -13.34
C SER A 30 24.65 58.39 -12.45
N ASN A 31 25.10 57.13 -12.59
CA ASN A 31 26.44 56.68 -13.02
C ASN A 31 27.76 57.19 -12.38
N VAL A 32 28.61 56.18 -12.07
CA VAL A 32 30.10 56.13 -12.22
C VAL A 32 31.01 56.54 -11.03
N LEU A 33 32.02 55.67 -10.82
CA LEU A 33 33.26 55.78 -10.02
C LEU A 33 33.18 55.84 -8.48
N ALA A 34 33.26 54.64 -7.89
CA ALA A 34 34.25 54.20 -6.89
C ALA A 34 34.91 55.23 -5.94
N ASN A 35 34.88 54.91 -4.64
CA ASN A 35 36.15 54.66 -3.95
C ASN A 35 36.02 53.59 -2.85
N SER A 36 37.15 53.02 -2.45
CA SER A 36 37.24 51.84 -1.57
C SER A 36 37.03 52.13 -0.08
N ASN A 37 36.51 51.13 0.64
CA ASN A 37 37.11 50.67 1.89
C ASN A 37 36.93 49.16 2.00
N GLU A 38 37.97 48.46 2.44
CA GLU A 38 37.98 47.01 2.56
C GLU A 38 37.24 46.58 3.83
N MET A 39 36.33 45.60 3.70
CA MET A 39 36.08 44.66 4.79
C MET A 39 36.71 43.33 4.42
N GLN A 40 37.43 42.73 5.36
CA GLN A 40 38.19 41.51 5.13
C GLN A 40 37.27 40.37 4.71
N GLN A 41 37.68 39.60 3.69
CA GLN A 41 37.25 38.22 3.61
C GLN A 41 37.85 37.48 4.82
N SER A 42 37.04 37.24 5.85
CA SER A 42 37.41 36.31 6.91
C SER A 42 37.47 34.90 6.30
N SER A 43 38.64 34.26 6.39
CA SER A 43 38.84 32.95 5.80
C SER A 43 38.04 31.91 6.58
N ILE A 44 36.94 31.41 5.98
CA ILE A 44 36.17 30.29 6.52
C ILE A 44 37.14 29.12 6.73
N LYS A 45 37.24 28.63 7.98
CA LYS A 45 38.16 27.55 8.35
C LYS A 45 37.37 26.28 8.60
N ASN A 46 37.08 25.57 7.51
CA ASN A 46 36.55 24.22 7.60
C ASN A 46 37.51 23.32 8.40
N GLY A 47 36.97 22.53 9.31
CA GLY A 47 37.74 21.72 10.26
C GLY A 47 37.49 20.22 10.12
N GLN A 48 38.50 19.42 10.46
CA GLN A 48 38.33 18.01 10.78
C GLN A 48 38.89 17.76 12.18
N VAL A 49 38.11 17.08 13.02
CA VAL A 49 38.47 16.75 14.41
C VAL A 49 38.32 15.24 14.57
N GLN A 50 39.40 14.54 14.92
CA GLN A 50 39.37 13.12 15.30
C GLN A 50 39.48 13.00 16.81
N THR A 51 38.66 12.15 17.42
CA THR A 51 38.59 11.98 18.88
C THR A 51 38.10 10.58 19.27
N SER A 52 38.16 10.26 20.57
CA SER A 52 37.74 8.99 21.15
C SER A 52 37.07 9.23 22.50
N ILE A 53 36.13 8.36 22.88
CA ILE A 53 35.38 8.52 24.13
C ILE A 53 36.24 8.27 25.39
N ALA A 54 35.93 9.00 26.46
CA ALA A 54 36.45 8.79 27.81
C ALA A 54 35.32 8.86 28.85
N LYS A 55 35.46 8.19 30.00
CA LYS A 55 34.43 8.25 31.06
C LYS A 55 34.51 9.57 31.83
N GLN A 56 33.37 10.24 31.95
CA GLN A 56 33.19 11.49 32.69
C GLN A 56 32.44 11.19 34.00
N GLU A 57 32.97 11.63 35.15
CA GLU A 57 32.36 11.33 36.47
C GLU A 57 31.01 12.03 36.69
N ASN A 58 30.83 13.21 36.10
CA ASN A 58 29.62 14.02 36.19
C ASN A 58 29.19 14.47 34.81
N LEU A 59 28.10 13.89 34.28
CA LEU A 59 27.49 14.33 33.02
C LEU A 59 26.75 15.66 33.21
N ARG A 60 26.89 16.55 32.23
CA ARG A 60 26.16 17.83 32.19
C ARG A 60 24.67 17.58 32.01
N LYS A 61 23.86 18.44 32.63
CA LYS A 61 22.38 18.37 32.62
C LYS A 61 21.79 19.27 31.54
N ASN A 62 20.52 19.08 31.20
CA ASN A 62 19.85 19.96 30.23
C ASN A 62 19.31 21.21 30.94
N LYS A 63 19.62 22.40 30.43
CA LYS A 63 19.12 23.69 30.95
C LYS A 63 17.62 23.89 30.66
N LYS A 64 17.10 23.21 29.63
CA LYS A 64 15.67 22.99 29.35
C LYS A 64 15.27 21.60 29.87
N SER A 65 14.47 21.53 30.94
CA SER A 65 14.36 20.33 31.79
C SER A 65 13.35 19.24 31.35
N ASN A 66 12.95 19.18 30.07
CA ASN A 66 11.84 18.33 29.61
C ASN A 66 12.24 17.14 28.71
N GLN A 67 13.52 17.00 28.34
CA GLN A 67 14.00 15.90 27.49
C GLN A 67 14.37 14.65 28.30
N ASN A 68 13.77 13.50 28.01
CA ASN A 68 13.96 12.23 28.72
C ASN A 68 14.95 11.28 28.02
N TYR A 69 16.23 11.63 28.03
CA TYR A 69 17.29 10.80 27.42
C TYR A 69 17.62 9.50 28.19
N LEU A 70 16.79 9.07 29.15
CA LEU A 70 17.01 7.84 29.93
C LEU A 70 16.19 6.63 29.40
N ASN A 71 15.30 6.85 28.44
CA ASN A 71 14.47 5.81 27.82
C ASN A 71 14.94 5.57 26.37
N PRO A 72 15.37 4.35 25.98
CA PRO A 72 15.91 4.08 24.64
C PRO A 72 14.87 4.17 23.51
N ASN A 73 13.58 4.22 23.85
CA ASN A 73 12.51 4.42 22.88
C ASN A 73 12.37 5.89 22.47
N ASP A 74 12.70 6.83 23.36
CA ASP A 74 12.57 8.28 23.12
C ASP A 74 13.66 8.83 22.19
N TYR A 75 14.69 8.02 21.87
CA TYR A 75 15.76 8.37 20.93
C TYR A 75 15.29 8.21 19.48
N PRO A 76 15.17 9.28 18.66
CA PRO A 76 14.87 9.19 17.23
C PRO A 76 15.98 8.47 16.46
N LEU A 77 15.60 7.66 15.46
CA LEU A 77 16.54 6.96 14.57
C LEU A 77 16.92 7.84 13.38
N ILE A 78 18.17 8.29 13.34
CA ILE A 78 18.70 9.14 12.26
C ILE A 78 19.39 8.26 11.21
N LYS A 79 19.07 8.49 9.94
CA LYS A 79 19.65 7.77 8.79
C LYS A 79 20.91 8.47 8.30
N GLN A 80 21.81 7.73 7.66
CA GLN A 80 23.04 8.27 7.08
C GLN A 80 22.76 9.49 6.18
N GLY A 81 23.55 10.55 6.32
CA GLY A 81 23.40 11.81 5.58
C GLY A 81 22.19 12.67 6.00
N SER A 82 21.51 12.34 7.10
CA SER A 82 20.33 13.08 7.57
C SER A 82 20.68 14.12 8.63
N PHE A 83 19.98 15.25 8.58
CA PHE A 83 19.94 16.25 9.64
C PHE A 83 19.49 15.63 10.98
N ILE A 84 20.05 16.15 12.08
CA ILE A 84 19.76 15.72 13.45
C ILE A 84 18.90 16.80 14.14
N ASP A 85 19.48 17.98 14.39
CA ASP A 85 18.85 19.07 15.17
C ASP A 85 19.63 20.39 15.04
N SER A 86 19.04 21.50 15.53
CA SER A 86 19.65 22.82 15.64
C SER A 86 19.87 23.19 17.12
N LEU A 87 21.11 23.22 17.60
CA LEU A 87 21.41 23.63 18.98
C LEU A 87 21.65 25.14 19.07
N VAL A 88 20.91 25.86 19.93
CA VAL A 88 21.04 27.31 20.13
C VAL A 88 21.82 27.59 21.42
N ASP A 89 23.03 28.15 21.28
CA ASP A 89 23.99 28.21 22.38
C ASP A 89 23.81 29.39 23.36
N SER A 90 24.73 29.55 24.32
CA SER A 90 24.61 30.57 25.38
C SER A 90 24.63 32.02 24.88
N MET A 91 25.18 32.26 23.69
CA MET A 91 25.25 33.57 23.03
C MET A 91 24.18 33.73 21.93
N GLY A 92 23.40 32.67 21.65
CA GLY A 92 22.32 32.65 20.67
C GLY A 92 22.74 32.19 19.28
N SER A 93 23.99 31.76 19.09
CA SER A 93 24.45 31.22 17.81
C SER A 93 23.91 29.79 17.63
N THR A 94 23.55 29.45 16.39
CA THR A 94 22.91 28.16 16.05
C THR A 94 23.93 27.19 15.46
N HIS A 95 23.96 25.96 15.95
CA HIS A 95 24.83 24.89 15.47
C HIS A 95 23.95 23.83 14.79
N LEU A 96 24.06 23.69 13.47
CA LEU A 96 23.31 22.69 12.70
C LEU A 96 24.05 21.36 12.77
N LEU A 97 23.35 20.28 13.15
CA LEU A 97 23.93 18.95 13.30
C LEU A 97 23.44 17.99 12.21
N THR A 98 24.35 17.22 11.61
CA THR A 98 24.04 16.19 10.61
C THR A 98 24.84 14.92 10.88
N TYR A 99 24.20 13.75 10.77
CA TYR A 99 24.88 12.46 10.87
C TYR A 99 25.44 12.07 9.51
N SER A 100 26.77 11.95 9.40
CA SER A 100 27.44 11.69 8.13
C SER A 100 27.54 10.19 7.83
N SER A 101 28.06 9.39 8.78
CA SER A 101 28.24 7.94 8.61
C SER A 101 28.64 7.23 9.90
N THR A 102 28.44 5.91 9.94
CA THR A 102 29.20 5.00 10.82
C THR A 102 29.98 4.04 9.93
N THR A 103 31.29 3.96 10.10
CA THR A 103 32.20 3.22 9.19
C THR A 103 33.24 2.42 9.95
N GLU A 104 33.95 1.53 9.25
CA GLU A 104 35.07 0.78 9.80
C GLU A 104 36.30 1.67 9.88
N TYR A 105 36.87 1.80 11.08
CA TYR A 105 38.12 2.54 11.30
C TYR A 105 39.32 1.57 11.28
N MET A 106 39.20 0.45 12.00
CA MET A 106 40.12 -0.69 12.02
C MET A 106 39.34 -1.96 12.45
N ASP A 107 39.95 -3.14 12.36
CA ASP A 107 39.35 -4.44 12.73
C ASP A 107 38.54 -4.40 14.04
N SER A 108 39.08 -3.79 15.11
CA SER A 108 38.43 -3.68 16.42
C SER A 108 37.68 -2.35 16.67
N LYS A 109 37.68 -1.41 15.71
CA LYS A 109 37.20 -0.03 15.92
C LYS A 109 36.32 0.49 14.78
N MET A 110 35.28 1.20 15.15
CA MET A 110 34.41 1.94 14.22
C MET A 110 34.56 3.44 14.42
N GLU A 111 34.27 4.21 13.38
CA GLU A 111 34.12 5.66 13.49
C GLU A 111 32.65 6.05 13.31
N VAL A 112 32.15 6.91 14.20
CA VAL A 112 30.91 7.66 14.00
C VAL A 112 31.28 9.08 13.57
N SER A 113 30.94 9.43 12.34
CA SER A 113 31.29 10.70 11.71
C SER A 113 30.07 11.64 11.72
N LEU A 114 30.23 12.83 12.30
CA LEU A 114 29.21 13.88 12.40
C LEU A 114 29.68 15.13 11.63
N VAL A 115 28.73 15.95 11.19
CA VAL A 115 28.98 17.28 10.64
C VAL A 115 28.26 18.33 11.49
N ILE A 116 29.00 19.38 11.84
CA ILE A 116 28.51 20.55 12.58
C ILE A 116 28.77 21.79 11.73
N GLU A 117 27.74 22.58 11.46
CA GLU A 117 27.82 23.82 10.69
C GLU A 117 27.44 25.03 11.56
N ASN A 118 28.35 26.01 11.65
CA ASN A 118 28.15 27.25 12.40
C ASN A 118 29.10 28.35 11.88
N ASP A 119 28.54 29.35 11.20
CA ASP A 119 29.27 30.50 10.62
C ASP A 119 29.61 31.61 11.63
N ASP A 120 29.06 31.57 12.84
CA ASP A 120 29.23 32.65 13.82
C ASP A 120 30.59 32.58 14.53
N TYR A 121 31.16 33.73 14.83
CA TYR A 121 32.39 33.86 15.61
C TYR A 121 32.11 34.01 17.11
N SER A 122 30.86 34.29 17.51
CA SER A 122 30.44 34.52 18.90
C SER A 122 29.65 33.31 19.46
N LYS A 123 30.22 32.11 19.37
CA LYS A 123 29.58 30.83 19.75
C LYS A 123 30.19 30.18 21.00
N ASP A 124 29.41 29.32 21.66
CA ASP A 124 29.90 28.42 22.72
C ASP A 124 31.04 27.55 22.15
N PRO A 125 32.22 27.51 22.79
CA PRO A 125 33.40 26.95 22.17
C PRO A 125 33.57 25.45 22.39
N TYR A 126 32.67 24.77 23.12
CA TYR A 126 32.74 23.34 23.40
C TYR A 126 31.48 22.56 22.99
N LEU A 127 31.68 21.31 22.58
CA LEU A 127 30.64 20.33 22.26
C LEU A 127 30.97 18.99 22.96
N ASP A 128 30.01 18.40 23.65
CA ASP A 128 30.06 16.99 24.07
C ASP A 128 29.21 16.12 23.15
N VAL A 129 29.66 14.88 22.93
CA VAL A 129 28.86 13.75 22.45
C VAL A 129 28.97 12.62 23.47
N ASN A 130 27.92 12.38 24.26
CA ASN A 130 27.84 11.25 25.18
C ASN A 130 27.32 10.01 24.42
N PHE A 131 27.91 8.85 24.68
CA PHE A 131 27.57 7.57 24.06
C PHE A 131 26.95 6.60 25.08
N TYR A 132 25.95 5.84 24.63
CA TYR A 132 25.19 4.90 25.45
C TYR A 132 24.90 3.58 24.70
N THR A 133 24.51 2.56 25.44
CA THR A 133 23.90 1.29 25.00
C THR A 133 22.50 1.16 25.62
N ALA A 134 21.67 0.22 25.14
CA ALA A 134 20.27 0.07 25.54
C ALA A 134 19.90 -1.36 25.99
N SER A 135 20.88 -2.12 26.48
CA SER A 135 20.73 -3.54 26.85
C SER A 135 19.55 -3.76 27.79
N SER A 136 18.71 -4.75 27.49
CA SER A 136 17.47 -5.08 28.23
C SER A 136 16.41 -3.97 28.37
N GLY A 137 16.58 -2.82 27.70
CA GLY A 137 15.63 -1.70 27.70
C GLY A 137 16.01 -0.52 28.60
N GLU A 138 17.21 -0.51 29.21
CA GLU A 138 17.70 0.60 30.04
C GLU A 138 18.92 1.28 29.38
N ILE A 139 18.97 2.61 29.38
CA ILE A 139 20.09 3.39 28.82
C ILE A 139 21.31 3.33 29.75
N SER A 140 22.41 2.76 29.25
CA SER A 140 23.68 2.61 29.97
C SER A 140 24.77 3.49 29.36
N TYR A 141 25.35 4.41 30.14
CA TYR A 141 26.39 5.33 29.69
C TYR A 141 27.77 4.66 29.53
N ILE A 142 28.40 4.87 28.37
CA ILE A 142 29.68 4.27 27.99
C ILE A 142 30.84 5.27 28.11
N GLY A 143 30.68 6.49 27.57
CA GLY A 143 31.71 7.53 27.59
C GLY A 143 31.29 8.81 26.86
N THR A 144 32.05 9.90 27.06
CA THR A 144 31.87 11.20 26.38
C THR A 144 33.05 11.45 25.45
N SER A 145 32.77 11.95 24.25
CA SER A 145 33.72 12.60 23.35
C SER A 145 33.50 14.12 23.45
N THR A 146 34.48 14.86 23.98
CA THR A 146 34.44 16.32 24.06
C THR A 146 35.28 16.93 22.93
N SER A 147 34.83 18.04 22.34
CA SER A 147 35.48 18.74 21.22
C SER A 147 35.47 20.26 21.41
N TYR A 148 36.53 20.93 20.95
CA TYR A 148 36.64 22.39 20.97
C TYR A 148 36.35 22.97 19.58
N LEU A 149 35.25 23.71 19.46
CA LEU A 149 34.77 24.33 18.22
C LEU A 149 35.09 25.83 18.13
N GLY A 150 35.50 26.47 19.23
CA GLY A 150 35.71 27.92 19.31
C GLY A 150 36.79 28.52 18.39
N SER A 151 37.58 27.69 17.71
CA SER A 151 38.59 28.11 16.72
C SER A 151 38.16 28.00 15.25
N TYR A 152 36.93 27.55 14.99
CA TYR A 152 36.42 27.25 13.64
C TYR A 152 35.19 28.09 13.29
N SER A 153 35.00 28.33 11.99
CA SER A 153 33.81 28.97 11.41
C SER A 153 33.50 28.30 10.07
N GLY A 154 32.22 28.07 9.80
CA GLY A 154 31.77 27.23 8.69
C GLY A 154 31.54 25.78 9.13
N ILE A 155 32.03 24.83 8.32
CA ILE A 155 31.72 23.39 8.47
C ILE A 155 32.85 22.65 9.18
N VAL A 156 32.51 21.92 10.25
CA VAL A 156 33.42 21.02 10.98
C VAL A 156 32.93 19.58 10.85
N SER A 157 33.80 18.68 10.39
CA SER A 157 33.58 17.23 10.46
C SER A 157 34.22 16.66 11.72
N LEU A 158 33.46 15.86 12.47
CA LEU A 158 33.87 15.27 13.75
C LEU A 158 33.83 13.75 13.65
N GLY A 159 35.00 13.11 13.57
CA GLY A 159 35.17 11.66 13.57
C GLY A 159 35.42 11.13 14.97
N ILE A 160 34.49 10.32 15.49
CA ILE A 160 34.53 9.78 16.86
C ILE A 160 34.79 8.28 16.80
N THR A 161 35.95 7.85 17.28
CA THR A 161 36.36 6.45 17.24
C THR A 161 35.88 5.69 18.49
N LEU A 162 35.23 4.54 18.27
CA LEU A 162 34.65 3.66 19.29
C LEU A 162 35.21 2.24 19.12
N ASP A 163 35.41 1.51 20.22
CA ASP A 163 35.70 0.07 20.17
C ASP A 163 34.41 -0.71 19.83
N LYS A 164 34.47 -1.58 18.82
CA LYS A 164 33.30 -2.34 18.33
C LYS A 164 32.70 -3.21 19.44
N SER A 165 33.53 -3.79 20.29
CA SER A 165 33.14 -4.66 21.41
C SER A 165 32.29 -3.99 22.50
N LEU A 166 32.09 -2.67 22.44
CA LEU A 166 31.12 -1.95 23.26
C LEU A 166 29.69 -2.02 22.69
N TYR A 167 29.55 -2.50 21.45
CA TYR A 167 28.32 -2.48 20.64
C TYR A 167 28.05 -3.79 19.88
N GLU A 168 28.87 -4.84 19.99
CA GLU A 168 28.68 -6.10 19.25
C GLU A 168 27.30 -6.76 19.50
N GLU A 169 26.72 -6.59 20.69
CA GLU A 169 25.37 -7.05 21.05
C GLU A 169 24.30 -5.94 20.95
N GLU A 170 24.65 -4.75 20.46
CA GLU A 170 23.77 -3.57 20.40
C GLU A 170 23.47 -3.15 18.95
N PRO A 171 22.20 -3.18 18.51
CA PRO A 171 21.83 -2.88 17.13
C PRO A 171 21.85 -1.39 16.78
N TYR A 172 21.93 -0.51 17.78
CA TYR A 172 21.97 0.93 17.59
C TYR A 172 23.05 1.58 18.47
N ILE A 173 23.69 2.62 17.96
CA ILE A 173 24.58 3.50 18.73
C ILE A 173 23.76 4.68 19.22
N TYR A 174 23.59 4.79 20.54
CA TYR A 174 22.79 5.84 21.18
C TYR A 174 23.68 7.03 21.56
N MET A 175 23.29 8.24 21.18
CA MET A 175 24.06 9.48 21.37
C MET A 175 23.22 10.60 21.99
N ARG A 176 23.87 11.45 22.80
CA ARG A 176 23.35 12.74 23.26
C ARG A 176 24.42 13.81 23.02
N ILE A 177 24.04 14.91 22.38
CA ILE A 177 24.94 16.01 21.99
C ILE A 177 24.51 17.28 22.71
N GLY A 178 25.47 18.08 23.18
CA GLY A 178 25.19 19.38 23.79
C GLY A 178 26.34 20.37 23.70
N THR A 179 26.01 21.64 23.47
CA THR A 179 26.95 22.78 23.48
C THR A 179 27.07 23.38 24.87
N TYR A 180 28.22 23.95 25.22
CA TYR A 180 28.42 24.64 26.51
C TYR A 180 29.56 25.66 26.48
N SER A 181 29.52 26.64 27.41
CA SER A 181 30.39 27.82 27.39
C SER A 181 31.76 27.58 28.04
N ASN A 182 31.79 26.87 29.18
CA ASN A 182 32.97 26.61 30.00
C ASN A 182 32.98 25.17 30.55
N ASN A 183 34.16 24.58 30.75
CA ASN A 183 34.28 23.21 31.25
C ASN A 183 33.68 23.01 32.65
N ASP A 184 33.61 24.05 33.48
CA ASP A 184 32.96 24.01 34.79
C ASP A 184 31.42 24.04 34.71
N ASP A 185 30.83 24.27 33.54
CA ASP A 185 29.38 24.31 33.36
C ASP A 185 28.75 22.95 33.66
N SER A 186 27.87 22.91 34.66
CA SER A 186 27.09 21.70 35.02
C SER A 186 25.91 21.43 34.08
N TYR A 187 25.69 22.29 33.09
CA TYR A 187 24.55 22.24 32.16
C TYR A 187 24.99 22.53 30.73
N TYR A 188 24.39 21.86 29.75
CA TYR A 188 24.45 22.27 28.35
C TYR A 188 23.58 23.52 28.11
N SER A 189 24.04 24.40 27.24
CA SER A 189 23.28 25.55 26.75
C SER A 189 22.04 25.08 25.99
N ASP A 190 22.23 24.13 25.07
CA ASP A 190 21.17 23.33 24.45
C ASP A 190 21.67 21.92 24.15
N SER A 191 20.74 20.99 23.92
CA SER A 191 21.09 19.59 23.66
C SER A 191 20.03 18.83 22.87
N THR A 192 20.48 17.80 22.16
CA THR A 192 19.64 16.81 21.47
C THR A 192 20.13 15.39 21.72
N TYR A 193 19.34 14.39 21.38
CA TYR A 193 19.67 12.97 21.56
C TYR A 193 19.01 12.13 20.48
N PHE A 194 19.72 11.12 19.98
CA PHE A 194 19.33 10.33 18.81
C PHE A 194 20.13 9.03 18.74
N LYS A 195 19.65 8.07 17.95
CA LYS A 195 20.34 6.79 17.70
C LYS A 195 20.57 6.58 16.21
N VAL A 196 21.61 5.80 15.88
CA VAL A 196 21.95 5.39 14.51
C VAL A 196 22.13 3.88 14.46
N VAL A 197 21.96 3.26 13.29
CA VAL A 197 22.17 1.80 13.12
C VAL A 197 23.65 1.46 13.38
N ASN A 198 23.90 0.37 14.09
CA ASN A 198 25.23 -0.21 14.21
C ASN A 198 25.50 -1.21 13.06
N PRO A 199 26.37 -0.91 12.08
CA PRO A 199 26.69 -1.84 11.00
C PRO A 199 27.65 -2.98 11.42
N PHE A 200 28.10 -3.02 12.68
CA PHE A 200 28.97 -4.06 13.25
C PHE A 200 28.27 -4.89 14.35
N TYR A 201 26.94 -4.99 14.28
CA TYR A 201 26.15 -5.82 15.18
C TYR A 201 26.27 -7.30 14.81
N ASN A 202 26.61 -8.15 15.79
CA ASN A 202 26.92 -9.57 15.58
C ASN A 202 25.72 -10.52 15.81
N GLY A 203 24.54 -10.01 16.18
CA GLY A 203 23.38 -10.84 16.49
C GLY A 203 22.67 -11.39 15.25
N THR A 204 22.20 -12.65 15.31
CA THR A 204 21.54 -13.36 14.20
C THR A 204 20.10 -12.88 13.90
N SER A 205 19.74 -11.67 14.33
CA SER A 205 18.44 -11.06 14.10
C SER A 205 18.65 -9.59 13.74
N GLU A 206 18.58 -9.29 12.44
CA GLU A 206 18.26 -7.93 11.97
C GLU A 206 17.14 -7.35 12.84
N PRO A 207 17.29 -6.13 13.40
CA PRO A 207 16.41 -5.65 14.45
C PRO A 207 14.95 -5.66 13.99
N SER A 208 14.09 -6.34 14.74
CA SER A 208 12.65 -6.28 14.48
C SER A 208 12.20 -4.83 14.67
N ASP A 209 11.94 -4.15 13.55
CA ASP A 209 11.65 -2.72 13.38
C ASP A 209 10.68 -2.15 14.43
N GLY A 210 9.83 -2.99 15.02
CA GLY A 210 8.98 -2.67 16.17
C GLY A 210 7.81 -1.75 15.84
N ARG A 211 7.84 -1.08 14.68
CA ARG A 211 6.77 -0.23 14.18
C ARG A 211 5.54 -1.05 13.82
N TYR A 212 4.44 -0.71 14.48
CA TYR A 212 3.09 -1.14 14.18
C TYR A 212 2.48 -0.09 13.25
N PHE A 213 1.59 -0.51 12.33
CA PHE A 213 0.89 0.42 11.47
C PHE A 213 -0.62 0.20 11.52
N GLU A 214 -1.37 1.30 11.51
CA GLU A 214 -2.81 1.33 11.34
C GLU A 214 -3.10 1.66 9.87
N LEU A 215 -3.53 0.66 9.10
CA LEU A 215 -4.03 0.83 7.73
C LEU A 215 -5.54 1.09 7.78
N ILE A 216 -5.95 2.23 7.25
CA ILE A 216 -7.36 2.65 7.15
C ILE A 216 -7.72 2.68 5.67
N SER A 217 -8.69 1.86 5.27
CA SER A 217 -8.98 1.56 3.86
C SER A 217 -10.47 1.71 3.57
N ASN A 218 -10.86 2.40 2.49
CA ASN A 218 -12.24 2.31 1.99
C ASN A 218 -12.36 1.10 1.07
N GLU A 219 -12.98 0.03 1.55
CA GLU A 219 -13.15 -1.21 0.81
C GLU A 219 -14.28 -1.17 -0.25
N SER A 220 -14.97 -0.04 -0.41
CA SER A 220 -15.96 0.12 -1.49
C SER A 220 -15.28 0.08 -2.87
N PRO A 221 -15.78 -0.75 -3.81
CA PRO A 221 -15.36 -0.73 -5.21
C PRO A 221 -16.02 0.40 -6.02
N ASP A 222 -16.97 1.13 -5.45
CA ASP A 222 -17.60 2.29 -6.10
C ASP A 222 -16.75 3.55 -5.88
N GLU A 223 -16.24 4.10 -6.97
CA GLU A 223 -15.49 5.35 -7.04
C GLU A 223 -16.24 6.57 -6.46
N ASN A 224 -17.58 6.54 -6.38
CA ASN A 224 -18.40 7.63 -5.85
C ASN A 224 -18.61 7.55 -4.32
N THR A 225 -18.23 6.43 -3.69
CA THR A 225 -18.38 6.23 -2.24
C THR A 225 -17.33 7.04 -1.49
N TYR A 226 -17.73 8.16 -0.87
CA TYR A 226 -16.83 9.05 -0.11
C TYR A 226 -17.17 9.02 1.38
N GLU A 227 -16.30 8.45 2.21
CA GLU A 227 -16.59 8.13 3.62
C GLU A 227 -15.56 8.70 4.60
N SER A 228 -16.01 9.14 5.78
CA SER A 228 -15.10 9.61 6.83
C SER A 228 -14.40 8.44 7.53
N THR A 229 -13.10 8.58 7.80
CA THR A 229 -12.34 7.63 8.60
C THR A 229 -12.81 7.57 10.06
N GLY A 230 -13.44 8.62 10.57
CA GLY A 230 -13.63 8.84 12.01
C GLY A 230 -12.44 9.57 12.64
N ASN A 231 -12.58 9.96 13.91
CA ASN A 231 -11.58 10.76 14.63
C ASN A 231 -10.52 9.86 15.29
N PHE A 232 -9.24 10.15 15.06
CA PHE A 232 -8.11 9.55 15.78
C PHE A 232 -7.11 10.63 16.25
N GLN A 233 -6.33 10.34 17.29
CA GLN A 233 -5.29 11.25 17.79
C GLN A 233 -3.91 10.60 17.69
N ILE A 234 -3.01 11.23 16.94
CA ILE A 234 -1.58 10.92 16.89
C ILE A 234 -0.80 12.24 16.85
N ASN A 235 0.34 12.30 17.52
CA ASN A 235 1.19 13.49 17.60
C ASN A 235 1.97 13.71 16.29
N ASN A 236 2.24 14.96 15.87
CA ASN A 236 2.70 15.27 14.52
C ASN A 236 3.55 16.54 14.43
N GLU A 237 4.75 16.48 13.83
CA GLU A 237 5.61 17.63 13.54
C GLU A 237 6.26 17.55 12.13
N GLU A 238 5.97 18.58 11.31
CA GLU A 238 6.76 19.16 10.20
C GLU A 238 6.91 18.41 8.83
N TYR A 239 7.50 19.11 7.84
CA TYR A 239 7.38 18.95 6.37
C TYR A 239 8.75 18.53 5.71
N SER A 240 9.01 18.41 4.38
CA SER A 240 8.44 19.05 3.16
C SER A 240 8.83 18.34 1.82
N PHE A 241 8.72 19.05 0.68
CA PHE A 241 8.83 18.58 -0.72
C PHE A 241 10.26 18.21 -1.20
N ASN A 242 10.34 17.47 -2.32
CA ASN A 242 11.57 17.28 -3.11
C ASN A 242 11.30 17.48 -4.62
N LYS A 243 12.33 17.85 -5.40
CA LYS A 243 12.23 18.31 -6.79
C LYS A 243 13.25 17.61 -7.72
N LYS A 244 13.40 16.28 -7.58
CA LYS A 244 14.30 15.43 -8.39
C LYS A 244 13.61 14.11 -8.78
N ILE A 245 13.06 14.04 -9.99
CA ILE A 245 12.47 12.83 -10.59
C ILE A 245 12.90 12.78 -12.07
N ASN A 246 13.10 11.58 -12.63
CA ASN A 246 13.48 11.37 -14.03
C ASN A 246 12.31 11.67 -15.00
N GLN A 247 12.62 12.01 -16.26
CA GLN A 247 11.66 12.44 -17.27
C GLN A 247 10.61 11.35 -17.63
N ASP A 248 10.96 10.07 -17.49
CA ASP A 248 10.07 8.92 -17.72
C ASP A 248 8.91 8.82 -16.72
N ALA A 249 8.98 9.50 -15.56
CA ALA A 249 7.92 9.49 -14.56
C ALA A 249 6.71 10.39 -14.91
N TYR A 250 6.78 11.11 -16.04
CA TYR A 250 5.76 12.06 -16.49
C TYR A 250 4.91 11.58 -17.69
N LYS A 251 5.08 10.32 -18.12
CA LYS A 251 4.27 9.70 -19.18
C LYS A 251 2.81 9.55 -18.74
N LEU A 252 1.91 10.20 -19.46
CA LEU A 252 0.46 10.04 -19.41
C LEU A 252 -0.03 9.37 -20.72
N ASP A 253 -1.12 8.63 -20.64
CA ASP A 253 -1.98 8.21 -21.76
C ASP A 253 -3.30 9.02 -21.72
N PHE A 254 -4.02 9.07 -22.85
CA PHE A 254 -5.23 9.84 -23.08
C PHE A 254 -6.41 8.92 -23.45
N VAL A 255 -7.10 8.40 -22.42
CA VAL A 255 -8.36 7.66 -22.60
C VAL A 255 -9.48 8.62 -23.05
N LYS A 256 -9.68 8.74 -24.38
CA LYS A 256 -10.77 9.52 -25.00
C LYS A 256 -12.13 8.90 -24.63
N PRO A 257 -13.05 9.60 -23.94
CA PRO A 257 -14.33 9.01 -23.54
C PRO A 257 -15.23 8.69 -24.74
N PHE A 258 -15.33 7.40 -25.10
CA PHE A 258 -16.20 6.90 -26.15
C PHE A 258 -17.35 6.06 -25.57
N ASP A 259 -18.57 6.57 -25.72
CA ASP A 259 -19.81 5.89 -25.32
C ASP A 259 -20.46 5.23 -26.55
N PRO A 260 -20.35 3.89 -26.71
CA PRO A 260 -20.88 3.21 -27.88
C PRO A 260 -22.42 3.21 -27.91
N ASP A 261 -23.09 3.22 -26.76
CA ASP A 261 -24.56 3.15 -26.65
C ASP A 261 -25.23 4.50 -26.92
N LYS A 262 -24.51 5.62 -26.76
CA LYS A 262 -24.92 6.95 -27.26
C LYS A 262 -24.60 7.15 -28.75
N SER A 263 -23.88 6.24 -29.40
CA SER A 263 -23.59 6.31 -30.84
C SER A 263 -24.64 5.54 -31.64
N ASP A 264 -25.48 6.23 -32.42
CA ASP A 264 -26.52 5.63 -33.28
C ASP A 264 -25.93 4.97 -34.56
N SER A 265 -24.66 4.57 -34.48
CA SER A 265 -23.81 4.10 -35.58
C SER A 265 -23.59 2.59 -35.50
N LYS A 266 -24.19 1.87 -36.46
CA LYS A 266 -24.10 0.41 -36.60
C LYS A 266 -22.64 -0.05 -36.69
N LYS A 267 -22.31 -1.14 -35.98
CA LYS A 267 -21.01 -1.85 -36.08
C LYS A 267 -20.61 -2.07 -37.54
N ILE A 268 -19.30 -2.01 -37.83
CA ILE A 268 -18.76 -2.29 -39.18
C ILE A 268 -19.29 -3.65 -39.64
N ASN A 269 -20.04 -3.65 -40.74
CA ASN A 269 -20.69 -4.84 -41.25
C ASN A 269 -19.65 -5.72 -41.94
N LYS A 270 -19.46 -6.97 -41.48
CA LYS A 270 -18.52 -7.95 -42.07
C LYS A 270 -18.74 -8.22 -43.56
N ASN A 271 -19.86 -7.78 -44.14
CA ASN A 271 -20.13 -7.84 -45.58
C ASN A 271 -19.63 -6.63 -46.38
N MET A 272 -19.06 -5.59 -45.75
CA MET A 272 -18.26 -4.60 -46.47
C MET A 272 -16.93 -5.26 -46.86
N ARG A 273 -16.89 -5.82 -48.07
CA ARG A 273 -15.66 -6.27 -48.70
C ARG A 273 -14.77 -5.05 -48.98
N SER A 274 -13.93 -4.71 -48.00
CA SER A 274 -12.74 -3.91 -48.22
C SER A 274 -11.96 -4.52 -49.39
N ILE A 275 -11.51 -3.67 -50.32
CA ILE A 275 -10.59 -4.08 -51.36
C ILE A 275 -9.23 -4.15 -50.68
N GLN A 276 -8.61 -5.33 -50.58
CA GLN A 276 -7.29 -5.50 -49.98
C GLN A 276 -6.33 -4.45 -50.55
N LYS A 277 -6.01 -3.45 -49.74
CA LYS A 277 -5.18 -2.32 -50.16
C LYS A 277 -3.77 -2.53 -49.63
N SER A 278 -3.02 -3.37 -50.35
CA SER A 278 -1.59 -3.58 -50.09
C SER A 278 -0.80 -2.29 -50.30
N TYR A 279 -0.62 -1.50 -49.24
CA TYR A 279 0.16 -0.27 -49.28
C TYR A 279 1.62 -0.54 -49.69
N GLN A 280 2.25 0.41 -50.37
CA GLN A 280 3.66 0.33 -50.79
C GLN A 280 4.53 1.35 -50.04
N VAL A 281 5.76 0.97 -49.69
CA VAL A 281 6.70 1.88 -49.03
C VAL A 281 6.99 3.08 -49.92
N GLY A 282 6.77 4.29 -49.41
CA GLY A 282 6.77 5.56 -50.15
C GLY A 282 5.37 6.09 -50.51
N GLU A 283 4.30 5.32 -50.33
CA GLU A 283 2.93 5.83 -50.46
C GLU A 283 2.58 6.82 -49.33
N ASN A 284 1.66 7.72 -49.63
CA ASN A 284 1.14 8.72 -48.70
C ASN A 284 -0.34 8.46 -48.41
N LYS A 285 -0.70 8.46 -47.13
CA LYS A 285 -2.08 8.31 -46.63
C LYS A 285 -2.40 9.50 -45.73
N SER A 286 -3.58 10.06 -45.88
CA SER A 286 -4.12 11.03 -44.93
C SER A 286 -4.84 10.28 -43.82
N PHE A 287 -4.55 10.66 -42.58
CA PHE A 287 -5.10 10.09 -41.36
C PHE A 287 -5.95 11.13 -40.64
N TRP A 288 -6.89 10.66 -39.82
CA TRP A 288 -7.49 11.47 -38.75
C TRP A 288 -6.66 11.31 -37.48
N VAL A 289 -6.55 12.39 -36.71
CA VAL A 289 -5.84 12.48 -35.43
C VAL A 289 -6.55 13.50 -34.55
N THR A 290 -6.43 13.39 -33.23
CA THR A 290 -6.95 14.41 -32.30
C THR A 290 -5.81 15.31 -31.83
N ASN A 291 -6.01 16.63 -31.82
CA ASN A 291 -5.17 17.56 -31.07
C ASN A 291 -5.67 17.52 -29.62
N LEU A 292 -4.81 17.08 -28.70
CA LEU A 292 -5.21 16.73 -27.33
C LEU A 292 -5.35 17.98 -26.44
N GLU A 293 -4.56 19.04 -26.70
CA GLU A 293 -4.70 20.35 -26.03
C GLU A 293 -6.10 20.97 -26.22
N THR A 294 -6.68 20.85 -27.42
CA THR A 294 -7.97 21.47 -27.79
C THR A 294 -9.12 20.47 -27.96
N ASN A 295 -8.84 19.17 -27.84
CA ASN A 295 -9.73 18.05 -28.11
C ASN A 295 -10.47 18.19 -29.47
N GLN A 296 -9.75 18.56 -30.52
CA GLN A 296 -10.28 18.71 -31.89
C GLN A 296 -9.70 17.64 -32.83
N ASP A 297 -10.57 16.92 -33.53
CA ASP A 297 -10.16 16.01 -34.61
C ASP A 297 -9.72 16.80 -35.86
N TYR A 298 -8.52 16.54 -36.38
CA TYR A 298 -7.97 17.12 -37.60
C TYR A 298 -7.35 16.03 -38.48
N SER A 299 -6.94 16.38 -39.71
CA SER A 299 -6.29 15.44 -40.62
C SER A 299 -4.86 15.86 -40.96
N LEU A 300 -3.96 14.88 -40.93
CA LEU A 300 -2.56 15.01 -41.36
C LEU A 300 -2.23 13.96 -42.42
N THR A 301 -1.14 14.17 -43.17
CA THR A 301 -0.67 13.22 -44.19
C THR A 301 0.68 12.65 -43.79
N ALA A 302 0.81 11.32 -43.84
CA ALA A 302 2.02 10.59 -43.47
C ALA A 302 2.45 9.63 -44.59
N THR A 303 3.75 9.36 -44.65
CA THR A 303 4.37 8.47 -45.64
C THR A 303 4.67 7.11 -45.02
N LEU A 304 4.36 6.00 -45.71
CA LEU A 304 4.71 4.65 -45.26
C LEU A 304 6.22 4.43 -45.45
N LEU A 305 6.99 4.34 -44.36
CA LEU A 305 8.44 4.14 -44.43
C LEU A 305 8.89 2.69 -44.17
N TYR A 306 8.06 1.90 -43.48
CA TYR A 306 8.24 0.45 -43.31
C TYR A 306 6.89 -0.27 -43.35
N SER A 307 6.84 -1.42 -44.02
CA SER A 307 5.75 -2.39 -43.91
C SER A 307 6.41 -3.75 -43.72
N GLY A 308 6.07 -4.42 -42.62
CA GLY A 308 6.63 -5.68 -42.18
C GLY A 308 5.64 -6.83 -42.32
N ASP A 309 5.68 -7.80 -41.41
CA ASP A 309 4.73 -8.92 -41.42
C ASP A 309 3.43 -8.56 -40.68
N HIS A 310 3.51 -7.91 -39.52
CA HIS A 310 2.37 -7.53 -38.67
C HIS A 310 2.14 -6.01 -38.56
N THR A 311 3.05 -5.16 -39.07
CA THR A 311 2.92 -3.69 -38.93
C THR A 311 3.19 -2.86 -40.19
N ASN A 312 2.57 -1.66 -40.22
CA ASN A 312 2.84 -0.56 -41.14
C ASN A 312 3.29 0.68 -40.33
N VAL A 313 4.51 1.19 -40.53
CA VAL A 313 5.00 2.43 -39.86
C VAL A 313 4.85 3.64 -40.78
N TRP A 314 3.94 4.54 -40.41
CA TRP A 314 3.63 5.77 -41.12
C TRP A 314 4.25 6.97 -40.40
N VAL A 315 4.94 7.83 -41.15
CA VAL A 315 5.71 8.95 -40.58
C VAL A 315 5.21 10.28 -41.12
N HIS A 316 4.84 11.20 -40.22
CA HIS A 316 4.50 12.57 -40.58
C HIS A 316 5.76 13.44 -40.77
N ASN A 317 5.70 14.41 -41.70
CA ASN A 317 6.70 15.47 -41.93
C ASN A 317 8.19 15.06 -41.96
N ASN A 318 8.52 13.79 -42.25
CA ASN A 318 9.88 13.23 -42.16
C ASN A 318 10.48 13.29 -40.74
N GLN A 319 9.65 13.26 -39.68
CA GLN A 319 10.12 13.32 -38.29
C GLN A 319 10.97 12.11 -37.88
N LEU A 320 10.84 10.99 -38.59
CA LEU A 320 11.77 9.85 -38.58
C LEU A 320 12.34 9.61 -39.97
N SER A 321 13.60 9.18 -40.02
CA SER A 321 14.21 8.62 -41.23
C SER A 321 13.66 7.21 -41.53
N LYS A 322 13.84 6.74 -42.76
CA LYS A 322 13.48 5.35 -43.13
C LYS A 322 14.18 4.30 -42.24
N GLN A 323 15.41 4.56 -41.81
CA GLN A 323 16.17 3.65 -40.95
C GLN A 323 15.55 3.55 -39.55
N GLN A 324 15.13 4.67 -38.98
CA GLN A 324 14.41 4.72 -37.70
C GLN A 324 13.03 4.05 -37.78
N ALA A 325 12.27 4.29 -38.86
CA ALA A 325 10.98 3.63 -39.09
C ALA A 325 11.13 2.10 -39.30
N GLU A 326 12.14 1.67 -40.04
CA GLU A 326 12.51 0.25 -40.17
C GLU A 326 12.92 -0.37 -38.83
N GLN A 327 13.63 0.37 -37.97
CA GLN A 327 14.01 -0.10 -36.64
C GLN A 327 12.79 -0.24 -35.72
N LEU A 328 11.89 0.75 -35.70
CA LEU A 328 10.67 0.76 -34.89
C LEU A 328 9.75 -0.42 -35.27
N GLY A 329 9.46 -0.59 -36.56
CA GLY A 329 8.56 -1.64 -37.03
C GLY A 329 9.13 -3.04 -36.92
N LYS A 330 10.45 -3.23 -37.11
CA LYS A 330 11.09 -4.54 -36.89
C LYS A 330 11.07 -4.95 -35.42
N GLU A 331 11.21 -4.01 -34.49
CA GLU A 331 11.09 -4.33 -33.05
C GLU A 331 9.66 -4.77 -32.72
N PHE A 332 8.66 -4.08 -33.28
CA PHE A 332 7.26 -4.47 -33.13
C PHE A 332 6.97 -5.88 -33.65
N ASP A 333 7.26 -6.15 -34.93
CA ASP A 333 7.04 -7.46 -35.57
C ASP A 333 7.75 -8.61 -34.83
N ASN A 334 9.02 -8.42 -34.46
CA ASN A 334 9.87 -9.53 -33.99
C ASN A 334 9.76 -9.79 -32.49
N LYS A 335 9.35 -8.80 -31.67
CA LYS A 335 9.25 -8.96 -30.21
C LYS A 335 7.89 -8.56 -29.64
N ILE A 336 7.46 -7.31 -29.84
CA ILE A 336 6.32 -6.72 -29.13
C ILE A 336 5.01 -7.43 -29.51
N TYR A 337 4.73 -7.54 -30.81
CA TYR A 337 3.55 -8.24 -31.32
C TYR A 337 3.40 -9.63 -30.70
N ARG A 338 4.49 -10.40 -30.71
CA ARG A 338 4.55 -11.75 -30.10
C ARG A 338 4.38 -11.72 -28.58
N SER A 339 4.99 -10.76 -27.88
CA SER A 339 4.84 -10.60 -26.42
C SER A 339 3.37 -10.49 -26.05
N ASP A 340 2.67 -9.57 -26.68
CA ASP A 340 1.40 -9.10 -26.14
C ASP A 340 0.24 -9.97 -26.64
N VAL A 341 0.33 -10.49 -27.87
CA VAL A 341 -0.51 -11.58 -28.35
C VAL A 341 -0.35 -12.84 -27.48
N THR A 342 0.86 -13.13 -26.97
CA THR A 342 1.03 -14.25 -26.02
C THR A 342 0.32 -13.98 -24.69
N ASN A 343 0.52 -12.80 -24.09
CA ASN A 343 0.13 -12.52 -22.70
C ASN A 343 -1.28 -11.92 -22.50
N PHE A 344 -1.90 -11.35 -23.53
CA PHE A 344 -3.18 -10.64 -23.38
C PHE A 344 -4.31 -11.20 -24.28
N GLY A 345 -4.10 -11.32 -25.59
CA GLY A 345 -5.19 -11.70 -26.52
C GLY A 345 -4.77 -11.76 -27.98
N ASN A 346 -5.61 -11.24 -28.88
CA ASN A 346 -5.21 -10.75 -30.21
C ASN A 346 -5.94 -9.42 -30.47
N GLU A 347 -5.43 -8.64 -31.40
CA GLU A 347 -6.05 -7.48 -32.03
C GLU A 347 -7.25 -7.88 -32.93
N SER A 348 -7.93 -6.86 -33.48
CA SER A 348 -8.93 -7.05 -34.54
C SER A 348 -8.29 -6.93 -35.94
N ASP A 349 -9.09 -7.12 -36.98
CA ASP A 349 -8.74 -6.84 -38.38
C ASP A 349 -10.00 -6.24 -39.02
N VAL A 350 -10.21 -4.92 -38.84
CA VAL A 350 -11.43 -4.24 -39.29
C VAL A 350 -11.36 -3.76 -40.74
N ASP A 351 -10.16 -3.59 -41.30
CA ASP A 351 -9.95 -3.14 -42.68
C ASP A 351 -9.55 -4.26 -43.66
N GLY A 352 -9.07 -5.40 -43.16
CA GLY A 352 -8.72 -6.59 -43.94
C GLY A 352 -7.32 -6.58 -44.55
N ASP A 353 -6.42 -5.69 -44.11
CA ASP A 353 -5.00 -5.70 -44.50
C ASP A 353 -4.13 -6.62 -43.60
N GLY A 354 -4.62 -6.96 -42.40
CA GLY A 354 -3.97 -7.89 -41.47
C GLY A 354 -2.79 -7.31 -40.69
N LYS A 355 -2.67 -5.97 -40.58
CA LYS A 355 -1.54 -5.29 -39.92
C LYS A 355 -1.98 -4.14 -39.01
N VAL A 356 -1.21 -3.93 -37.94
CA VAL A 356 -1.35 -2.78 -37.06
C VAL A 356 -0.59 -1.58 -37.63
N ASN A 357 -1.26 -0.44 -37.75
CA ASN A 357 -0.67 0.80 -38.24
C ASN A 357 -0.09 1.60 -37.06
N ILE A 358 1.21 1.90 -37.11
CA ILE A 358 1.89 2.78 -36.16
C ILE A 358 2.04 4.14 -36.83
N LEU A 359 1.34 5.16 -36.34
CA LEU A 359 1.46 6.53 -36.87
C LEU A 359 2.35 7.38 -35.95
N THR A 360 3.57 7.66 -36.38
CA THR A 360 4.53 8.47 -35.63
C THR A 360 4.43 9.95 -36.03
N TYR A 361 4.12 10.82 -35.07
CA TYR A 361 4.13 12.28 -35.25
C TYR A 361 4.42 13.02 -33.94
N ASP A 362 4.65 14.32 -34.01
CA ASP A 362 4.70 15.24 -32.84
C ASP A 362 3.27 15.42 -32.30
N ILE A 363 2.94 14.75 -31.19
CA ILE A 363 1.57 14.72 -30.66
C ILE A 363 1.25 16.08 -30.04
N GLN A 364 0.15 16.70 -30.49
CA GLN A 364 -0.21 18.06 -30.10
C GLN A 364 -0.94 18.05 -28.74
N ASP A 365 -0.18 17.86 -27.67
CA ASP A 365 -0.65 17.71 -26.28
C ASP A 365 -0.44 18.95 -25.39
N GLY A 366 0.27 19.97 -25.89
CA GLY A 366 0.63 21.19 -25.17
C GLY A 366 2.02 21.18 -24.52
N PHE A 367 2.81 20.11 -24.69
CA PHE A 367 4.16 20.01 -24.13
C PHE A 367 5.11 21.05 -24.73
N SER A 368 5.51 22.02 -23.90
CA SER A 368 6.35 23.16 -24.27
C SER A 368 7.76 23.12 -23.67
N GLY A 369 8.22 21.92 -23.27
CA GLY A 369 9.56 21.69 -22.72
C GLY A 369 9.61 21.31 -21.24
N SER A 370 8.48 21.31 -20.54
CA SER A 370 8.33 20.81 -19.16
C SER A 370 6.87 20.53 -18.83
N GLY A 371 6.59 19.44 -18.11
CA GLY A 371 5.25 19.02 -17.74
C GLY A 371 5.04 17.51 -17.91
N GLY A 372 3.80 17.06 -17.75
CA GLY A 372 3.34 15.78 -18.32
C GLY A 372 3.27 15.89 -19.84
N TYR A 373 3.35 14.74 -20.52
CA TYR A 373 3.18 14.63 -21.97
C TYR A 373 2.54 13.29 -22.33
N VAL A 374 1.93 13.23 -23.50
CA VAL A 374 1.27 12.03 -24.04
C VAL A 374 2.24 11.27 -24.93
N ALA A 375 2.74 10.14 -24.45
CA ALA A 375 3.76 9.34 -25.14
C ALA A 375 3.19 8.58 -26.35
N GLY A 376 1.95 8.15 -26.25
CA GLY A 376 1.17 7.53 -27.31
C GLY A 376 -0.31 7.63 -26.96
N TYR A 377 -1.17 7.16 -27.85
CA TYR A 377 -2.55 6.82 -27.50
C TYR A 377 -3.12 5.78 -28.46
N PHE A 378 -4.03 4.96 -27.96
CA PHE A 378 -4.95 4.15 -28.76
C PHE A 378 -6.36 4.78 -28.74
N SER A 379 -6.99 4.82 -29.90
CA SER A 379 -8.30 5.46 -30.09
C SER A 379 -9.30 4.42 -30.62
N PRO A 380 -10.19 3.86 -29.76
CA PRO A 380 -11.19 2.89 -30.20
C PRO A 380 -12.12 3.40 -31.31
N GLN A 381 -12.30 4.73 -31.43
CA GLN A 381 -13.02 5.41 -32.50
C GLN A 381 -12.54 4.97 -33.90
N ASP A 382 -11.26 4.65 -34.05
CA ASP A 382 -10.67 4.23 -35.32
C ASP A 382 -11.07 2.82 -35.77
N LEU A 383 -11.65 2.00 -34.88
CA LEU A 383 -12.22 0.69 -35.22
C LEU A 383 -13.68 0.76 -35.69
N TYR A 384 -14.26 1.97 -35.80
CA TYR A 384 -15.67 2.20 -36.19
C TYR A 384 -15.79 3.04 -37.46
N ALA A 385 -16.90 2.89 -38.20
CA ALA A 385 -17.18 3.63 -39.44
C ALA A 385 -17.57 5.11 -39.24
N TYR A 386 -16.92 5.82 -38.31
CA TYR A 386 -17.16 7.23 -38.01
C TYR A 386 -16.62 8.15 -39.13
N SER A 387 -16.93 9.45 -39.08
CA SER A 387 -16.46 10.44 -40.06
C SER A 387 -15.00 10.84 -39.88
N THR A 388 -14.55 10.96 -38.63
CA THR A 388 -13.18 11.27 -38.22
C THR A 388 -12.46 10.02 -37.68
N SER A 389 -12.60 8.91 -38.39
CA SER A 389 -11.99 7.62 -38.07
C SER A 389 -11.17 7.12 -39.25
N ASN A 390 -10.03 6.49 -38.94
CA ASN A 390 -9.14 5.86 -39.89
C ASN A 390 -9.62 4.47 -40.35
N ARG A 391 -10.57 3.87 -39.63
CA ARG A 391 -11.27 2.60 -39.97
C ARG A 391 -10.33 1.42 -40.12
N ALA A 392 -9.32 1.34 -39.26
CA ALA A 392 -8.24 0.36 -39.27
C ALA A 392 -7.66 0.23 -37.86
N GLU A 393 -6.97 -0.88 -37.60
CA GLU A 393 -6.07 -1.05 -36.46
C GLU A 393 -4.94 0.00 -36.54
N ILE A 394 -5.03 1.02 -35.69
CA ILE A 394 -4.06 2.11 -35.58
C ILE A 394 -3.85 2.50 -34.12
N PHE A 395 -2.60 2.79 -33.76
CA PHE A 395 -2.27 3.58 -32.58
C PHE A 395 -1.20 4.64 -32.93
N TYR A 396 -1.10 5.63 -32.07
CA TYR A 396 -0.35 6.86 -32.32
C TYR A 396 0.83 6.92 -31.36
N ILE A 397 2.00 7.30 -31.88
CA ILE A 397 3.25 7.32 -31.09
C ILE A 397 3.91 8.68 -31.26
N ASP A 398 4.27 9.28 -30.12
CA ASP A 398 4.92 10.57 -30.11
C ASP A 398 6.37 10.52 -30.62
N THR A 399 6.80 11.61 -31.25
CA THR A 399 8.18 11.88 -31.62
C THR A 399 8.82 13.01 -30.82
N TYR A 400 8.06 13.86 -30.12
CA TYR A 400 8.55 14.96 -29.28
C TYR A 400 7.60 15.23 -28.08
N PRO A 401 8.03 14.97 -26.82
CA PRO A 401 9.40 14.70 -26.38
C PRO A 401 9.83 13.22 -26.38
N LEU A 402 8.95 12.23 -26.60
CA LEU A 402 9.21 10.81 -26.35
C LEU A 402 10.50 10.29 -27.00
N MET A 403 10.65 10.50 -28.30
CA MET A 403 11.84 10.09 -29.06
C MET A 403 12.99 11.11 -28.98
N GLY A 404 12.95 12.02 -28.01
CA GLY A 404 13.99 13.02 -27.74
C GLY A 404 13.66 14.43 -28.24
N MET A 405 14.07 15.44 -27.47
CA MET A 405 13.74 16.85 -27.69
C MET A 405 14.54 17.56 -28.80
N TYR A 406 15.37 16.83 -29.56
CA TYR A 406 16.27 17.38 -30.58
C TYR A 406 15.95 16.85 -31.99
N THR A 407 16.74 17.27 -32.98
CA THR A 407 16.62 16.81 -34.39
C THR A 407 17.04 15.36 -34.60
N SER A 408 17.89 14.82 -33.74
CA SER A 408 18.15 13.37 -33.67
C SER A 408 17.11 12.71 -32.79
N LYS A 409 16.48 11.64 -33.30
CA LYS A 409 15.42 10.89 -32.61
C LYS A 409 15.89 9.50 -32.21
N ASP A 410 15.62 9.10 -30.97
CA ASP A 410 15.81 7.74 -30.49
C ASP A 410 14.46 7.01 -30.49
N VAL A 411 14.29 6.07 -31.42
CA VAL A 411 13.06 5.27 -31.52
C VAL A 411 12.97 4.19 -30.44
N SER A 412 14.05 3.87 -29.72
CA SER A 412 14.03 2.85 -28.68
C SER A 412 13.32 3.30 -27.41
N ALA A 413 13.31 4.60 -27.12
CA ALA A 413 12.55 5.22 -26.04
C ALA A 413 11.02 5.00 -26.15
N ALA A 414 10.52 4.75 -27.37
CA ALA A 414 9.12 4.46 -27.64
C ALA A 414 8.76 2.96 -27.53
N TYR A 415 9.73 2.05 -27.36
CA TYR A 415 9.44 0.61 -27.42
C TYR A 415 8.53 0.10 -26.30
N SER A 416 8.57 0.67 -25.08
CA SER A 416 7.62 0.30 -24.03
C SER A 416 6.22 0.81 -24.35
N THR A 417 6.12 2.06 -24.84
CA THR A 417 4.86 2.68 -25.29
C THR A 417 4.23 1.89 -26.45
N LEU A 418 5.01 1.35 -27.39
CA LEU A 418 4.49 0.43 -28.43
C LEU A 418 3.75 -0.79 -27.84
N ALA A 419 4.20 -1.33 -26.70
CA ALA A 419 3.54 -2.46 -26.03
C ALA A 419 2.30 -2.00 -25.25
N HIS A 420 2.38 -0.83 -24.60
CA HIS A 420 1.26 -0.19 -23.90
C HIS A 420 0.07 0.06 -24.84
N GLU A 421 0.27 0.77 -25.96
CA GLU A 421 -0.81 1.06 -26.93
C GLU A 421 -1.41 -0.21 -27.55
N PHE A 422 -0.58 -1.23 -27.75
CA PHE A 422 -1.01 -2.49 -28.35
C PHE A 422 -1.79 -3.37 -27.36
N GLU A 423 -1.52 -3.28 -26.06
CA GLU A 423 -2.36 -3.89 -25.01
C GLU A 423 -3.77 -3.31 -25.07
N HIS A 424 -3.93 -1.99 -25.05
CA HIS A 424 -5.25 -1.34 -25.12
C HIS A 424 -6.03 -1.77 -26.37
N MET A 425 -5.37 -1.88 -27.53
CA MET A 425 -5.99 -2.39 -28.76
C MET A 425 -6.45 -3.86 -28.64
N ILE A 426 -5.59 -4.74 -28.11
CA ILE A 426 -5.92 -6.15 -27.85
C ILE A 426 -7.10 -6.25 -26.87
N ASN A 427 -7.00 -5.55 -25.73
CA ASN A 427 -7.94 -5.58 -24.63
C ASN A 427 -9.33 -5.08 -25.08
N TYR A 428 -9.39 -3.96 -25.80
CA TYR A 428 -10.63 -3.46 -26.39
C TYR A 428 -11.25 -4.47 -27.37
N ASN A 429 -10.48 -5.09 -28.25
CA ASN A 429 -10.99 -6.15 -29.13
C ASN A 429 -11.52 -7.35 -28.32
N GLN A 430 -10.75 -7.85 -27.35
CA GLN A 430 -11.16 -9.00 -26.53
C GLN A 430 -12.43 -8.73 -25.71
N LYS A 431 -12.60 -7.53 -25.12
CA LYS A 431 -13.80 -7.16 -24.37
C LYS A 431 -14.98 -6.82 -25.28
N VAL A 432 -14.81 -5.90 -26.23
CA VAL A 432 -15.92 -5.25 -26.95
C VAL A 432 -16.34 -6.02 -28.21
N PHE A 433 -15.39 -6.56 -28.96
CA PHE A 433 -15.68 -7.25 -30.22
C PHE A 433 -15.80 -8.78 -30.07
N VAL A 434 -14.91 -9.42 -29.30
CA VAL A 434 -14.94 -10.86 -29.08
C VAL A 434 -15.99 -11.26 -28.03
N GLN A 435 -15.98 -10.63 -26.85
CA GLN A 435 -16.90 -10.97 -25.75
C GLN A 435 -18.23 -10.19 -25.76
N GLY A 436 -18.33 -9.08 -26.52
CA GLY A 436 -19.53 -8.26 -26.59
C GLY A 436 -19.86 -7.54 -25.27
N LYS A 437 -18.83 -7.04 -24.58
CA LYS A 437 -18.91 -6.33 -23.29
C LYS A 437 -18.58 -4.83 -23.44
N PRO A 438 -18.85 -4.01 -22.41
CA PRO A 438 -18.22 -2.69 -22.29
C PRO A 438 -16.68 -2.82 -22.27
N GLY A 439 -15.98 -1.72 -22.57
CA GLY A 439 -14.54 -1.59 -22.30
C GLY A 439 -14.22 -1.77 -20.81
N MET A 440 -12.94 -1.95 -20.48
CA MET A 440 -12.52 -2.16 -19.09
C MET A 440 -12.65 -0.88 -18.24
N ASP A 441 -12.78 -1.04 -16.92
CA ASP A 441 -12.56 0.08 -15.99
C ASP A 441 -11.15 0.66 -16.24
N VAL A 442 -11.04 1.99 -16.39
CA VAL A 442 -9.78 2.65 -16.83
C VAL A 442 -8.57 2.24 -16.00
N TRP A 443 -8.70 2.19 -14.68
CA TRP A 443 -7.61 1.80 -13.78
C TRP A 443 -7.16 0.33 -13.97
N MET A 444 -8.00 -0.53 -14.53
CA MET A 444 -7.63 -1.90 -14.88
C MET A 444 -6.99 -1.97 -16.27
N ASP A 445 -7.50 -1.21 -17.24
CA ASP A 445 -6.96 -1.12 -18.61
C ASP A 445 -5.49 -0.65 -18.57
N GLU A 446 -5.28 0.51 -17.94
CA GLU A 446 -3.97 1.15 -17.72
C GLU A 446 -3.01 0.25 -16.93
N GLY A 447 -3.55 -0.45 -15.93
CA GLY A 447 -2.78 -1.41 -15.13
C GLY A 447 -2.28 -2.62 -15.94
N LEU A 448 -3.00 -3.03 -16.99
CA LEU A 448 -2.62 -4.12 -17.89
C LEU A 448 -1.67 -3.64 -18.99
N ALA A 449 -1.87 -2.45 -19.54
CA ALA A 449 -0.95 -1.84 -20.50
C ALA A 449 0.44 -1.55 -19.90
N MET A 450 0.51 -1.04 -18.66
CA MET A 450 1.76 -0.97 -17.91
C MET A 450 2.32 -2.36 -17.50
N ALA A 451 1.49 -3.41 -17.48
CA ALA A 451 2.01 -4.77 -17.37
C ALA A 451 2.63 -5.24 -18.69
N ALA A 452 2.14 -4.80 -19.85
CA ALA A 452 2.78 -5.05 -21.15
C ALA A 452 4.15 -4.37 -21.23
N GLU A 453 4.28 -3.10 -20.78
CA GLU A 453 5.57 -2.41 -20.65
C GLU A 453 6.59 -3.27 -19.87
N GLN A 454 6.23 -3.75 -18.67
CA GLN A 454 7.11 -4.60 -17.85
C GLN A 454 7.42 -5.96 -18.53
N ILE A 455 6.45 -6.58 -19.22
CA ILE A 455 6.66 -7.88 -19.87
C ILE A 455 7.64 -7.74 -21.04
N TYR A 456 7.55 -6.65 -21.80
CA TYR A 456 8.47 -6.34 -22.89
C TYR A 456 9.88 -6.00 -22.38
N LEU A 457 9.99 -5.12 -21.35
CA LEU A 457 11.27 -4.71 -20.78
C LEU A 457 11.97 -5.84 -19.99
N GLY A 458 11.20 -6.75 -19.39
CA GLY A 458 11.69 -7.82 -18.52
C GLY A 458 11.96 -7.40 -17.07
N GLU A 459 11.78 -6.12 -16.74
CA GLU A 459 12.05 -5.52 -15.43
C GLU A 459 10.89 -4.62 -14.95
N ALA A 460 10.86 -4.32 -13.65
CA ALA A 460 9.82 -3.49 -13.06
C ALA A 460 9.93 -2.01 -13.47
N LEU A 461 8.79 -1.35 -13.67
CA LEU A 461 8.72 0.07 -14.03
C LEU A 461 9.15 0.98 -12.87
N GLN A 462 10.46 1.19 -12.73
CA GLN A 462 11.03 2.03 -11.68
C GLN A 462 10.49 3.47 -11.72
N SER A 463 10.13 4.00 -12.89
CA SER A 463 9.47 5.32 -13.03
C SER A 463 8.14 5.42 -12.27
N ARG A 464 7.32 4.36 -12.28
CA ARG A 464 6.05 4.28 -11.54
C ARG A 464 6.28 4.06 -10.04
N ILE A 465 7.34 3.35 -9.66
CA ILE A 465 7.79 3.22 -8.26
C ILE A 465 8.32 4.56 -7.73
N ASP A 466 9.08 5.31 -8.52
CA ASP A 466 9.60 6.63 -8.17
C ASP A 466 8.48 7.67 -8.07
N TYR A 467 7.52 7.65 -8.99
CA TYR A 467 6.34 8.51 -8.86
C TYR A 467 5.55 8.16 -7.61
N TYR A 468 5.22 6.87 -7.39
CA TYR A 468 4.61 6.40 -6.14
C TYR A 468 5.36 6.95 -4.93
N ASN A 469 6.68 6.76 -4.88
CA ASN A 469 7.56 7.21 -3.80
C ASN A 469 7.51 8.72 -3.55
N SER A 470 7.35 9.53 -4.60
CA SER A 470 7.29 10.99 -4.51
C SER A 470 5.91 11.55 -4.13
N ALA A 471 4.83 10.89 -4.57
CA ALA A 471 3.47 11.43 -4.52
C ALA A 471 2.94 11.63 -3.09
N SER A 472 2.44 12.82 -2.79
CA SER A 472 1.81 13.17 -1.50
C SER A 472 0.31 12.89 -1.48
N SER A 473 -0.35 12.93 -2.64
CA SER A 473 -1.71 12.43 -2.89
C SER A 473 -1.92 11.02 -2.32
N ILE A 474 -1.00 10.10 -2.62
CA ILE A 474 -1.03 8.71 -2.14
C ILE A 474 -0.93 8.65 -0.61
N THR A 475 -0.06 9.45 0.01
CA THR A 475 0.02 9.59 1.47
C THR A 475 -1.29 10.10 2.08
N ASN A 476 -2.03 10.92 1.35
CA ASN A 476 -3.30 11.52 1.77
C ASN A 476 -4.55 10.70 1.40
N GLY A 477 -4.38 9.52 0.81
CA GLY A 477 -5.47 8.55 0.60
C GLY A 477 -5.89 8.29 -0.85
N HIS A 478 -5.10 8.70 -1.86
CA HIS A 478 -5.45 8.58 -3.29
C HIS A 478 -6.04 7.22 -3.66
N SER A 479 -7.13 7.23 -4.44
CA SER A 479 -7.89 6.04 -4.82
C SER A 479 -7.11 5.13 -5.78
N LEU A 480 -7.40 3.83 -5.73
CA LEU A 480 -7.06 2.90 -6.81
C LEU A 480 -8.09 2.93 -7.95
N VAL A 481 -9.39 3.07 -7.64
CA VAL A 481 -10.48 2.83 -8.59
C VAL A 481 -11.10 4.09 -9.19
N TYR A 482 -11.08 5.21 -8.48
CA TYR A 482 -11.47 6.52 -9.03
C TYR A 482 -10.30 7.12 -9.81
N TRP A 483 -10.53 7.48 -11.06
CA TRP A 483 -9.51 8.09 -11.94
C TRP A 483 -9.54 9.62 -11.83
N ASP A 484 -8.48 10.21 -11.26
CA ASP A 484 -8.41 11.64 -11.00
C ASP A 484 -7.93 12.43 -12.22
N TYR A 485 -8.85 12.66 -13.17
CA TYR A 485 -8.61 13.45 -14.40
C TYR A 485 -8.28 14.94 -14.15
N ASN A 486 -8.47 15.47 -12.94
CA ASN A 486 -8.32 16.90 -12.64
C ASN A 486 -7.28 17.21 -11.55
N GLY A 487 -6.64 16.18 -10.99
CA GLY A 487 -5.65 16.28 -9.92
C GLY A 487 -4.41 15.44 -10.20
N ASP A 488 -4.21 14.36 -9.45
CA ASP A 488 -3.01 13.52 -9.54
C ASP A 488 -3.27 12.20 -10.27
N THR A 489 -3.45 12.29 -11.59
CA THR A 489 -3.64 11.10 -12.43
C THR A 489 -2.41 10.18 -12.39
N LEU A 490 -1.18 10.72 -12.26
CA LEU A 490 0.06 9.93 -12.19
C LEU A 490 0.12 9.02 -10.94
N ALA A 491 -0.51 9.43 -9.83
CA ALA A 491 -0.74 8.55 -8.68
C ALA A 491 -1.68 7.37 -9.03
N ASN A 492 -2.71 7.56 -9.87
CA ASN A 492 -3.55 6.46 -10.36
C ASN A 492 -2.76 5.47 -11.22
N TYR A 493 -1.93 5.94 -12.18
CA TYR A 493 -1.04 5.04 -12.95
C TYR A 493 -0.15 4.22 -12.02
N SER A 494 0.50 4.90 -11.07
CA SER A 494 1.44 4.28 -10.13
C SER A 494 0.77 3.21 -9.26
N LEU A 495 -0.44 3.48 -8.75
CA LEU A 495 -1.21 2.50 -7.96
C LEU A 495 -1.73 1.33 -8.82
N SER A 496 -2.17 1.60 -10.04
CA SER A 496 -2.74 0.59 -10.95
C SER A 496 -1.70 -0.43 -11.41
N TYR A 497 -0.53 0.05 -11.84
CA TYR A 497 0.62 -0.81 -12.16
C TYR A 497 1.03 -1.67 -10.96
N LEU A 498 1.23 -1.05 -9.79
CA LEU A 498 1.65 -1.78 -8.58
C LEU A 498 0.58 -2.79 -8.11
N PHE A 499 -0.71 -2.49 -8.29
CA PHE A 499 -1.79 -3.42 -7.98
C PHE A 499 -1.81 -4.62 -8.94
N MET A 500 -1.58 -4.42 -10.23
CA MET A 500 -1.53 -5.53 -11.20
C MET A 500 -0.32 -6.45 -10.97
N GLN A 501 0.84 -5.90 -10.60
CA GLN A 501 1.97 -6.73 -10.20
C GLN A 501 1.69 -7.44 -8.86
N TYR A 502 1.08 -6.78 -7.88
CA TYR A 502 0.63 -7.43 -6.64
C TYR A 502 -0.34 -8.60 -6.90
N VAL A 503 -1.33 -8.42 -7.78
CA VAL A 503 -2.27 -9.46 -8.23
C VAL A 503 -1.53 -10.65 -8.86
N LYS A 504 -0.54 -10.39 -9.72
CA LYS A 504 0.32 -11.41 -10.33
C LYS A 504 1.12 -12.21 -9.30
N GLU A 505 1.82 -11.55 -8.37
CA GLU A 505 2.61 -12.24 -7.34
C GLU A 505 1.72 -13.02 -6.35
N GLN A 506 0.54 -12.49 -6.01
CA GLN A 506 -0.41 -13.18 -5.11
C GLN A 506 -1.11 -14.37 -5.78
N ALA A 507 -1.34 -14.34 -7.09
CA ALA A 507 -1.91 -15.48 -7.83
C ALA A 507 -0.88 -16.58 -8.17
N GLY A 508 0.41 -16.24 -8.23
CA GLY A 508 1.48 -17.19 -8.56
C GLY A 508 1.43 -17.77 -9.98
N GLN A 509 0.62 -17.19 -10.88
CA GLN A 509 0.45 -17.65 -12.27
C GLN A 509 1.40 -16.95 -13.26
N GLY A 510 2.23 -16.02 -12.78
CA GLY A 510 2.99 -15.10 -13.63
C GLY A 510 2.08 -14.29 -14.56
N ASN A 511 2.61 -13.90 -15.71
CA ASN A 511 1.94 -13.02 -16.67
C ASN A 511 0.63 -13.61 -17.24
N GLN A 512 0.43 -14.93 -17.16
CA GLN A 512 -0.81 -15.60 -17.60
C GLN A 512 -2.04 -15.23 -16.75
N ILE A 513 -1.87 -14.50 -15.65
CA ILE A 513 -3.00 -13.91 -14.90
C ILE A 513 -3.71 -12.81 -15.70
N PHE A 514 -2.97 -12.02 -16.49
CA PHE A 514 -3.49 -10.85 -17.22
C PHE A 514 -4.47 -11.29 -18.32
N LYS A 515 -4.08 -12.29 -19.12
CA LYS A 515 -4.97 -12.99 -20.07
C LYS A 515 -6.29 -13.44 -19.43
N GLN A 516 -6.27 -13.87 -18.17
CA GLN A 516 -7.47 -14.35 -17.47
C GLN A 516 -8.39 -13.23 -16.98
N ILE A 517 -7.85 -12.04 -16.70
CA ILE A 517 -8.63 -10.83 -16.35
C ILE A 517 -9.32 -10.29 -17.61
N ILE A 518 -8.62 -10.24 -18.74
CA ILE A 518 -9.18 -9.84 -20.04
C ILE A 518 -10.26 -10.81 -20.50
N ASN A 519 -10.01 -12.12 -20.42
CA ASN A 519 -10.99 -13.17 -20.77
C ASN A 519 -12.07 -13.42 -19.70
N ASN A 520 -12.11 -12.64 -18.61
CA ASN A 520 -13.26 -12.67 -17.71
C ASN A 520 -14.44 -11.89 -18.32
N LYS A 521 -15.66 -12.44 -18.16
CA LYS A 521 -16.95 -11.89 -18.63
C LYS A 521 -17.29 -10.48 -18.13
N ASN A 522 -16.66 -10.04 -17.04
CA ASN A 522 -16.83 -8.75 -16.39
C ASN A 522 -15.75 -7.79 -16.93
N SER A 523 -16.07 -6.50 -17.05
CA SER A 523 -15.10 -5.47 -17.46
C SER A 523 -14.56 -4.65 -16.28
N ASN A 524 -15.06 -4.92 -15.07
CA ASN A 524 -14.75 -4.18 -13.85
C ASN A 524 -14.07 -5.05 -12.78
N TYR A 525 -13.88 -4.50 -11.58
CA TYR A 525 -13.24 -5.14 -10.42
C TYR A 525 -13.64 -6.61 -10.16
N LEU A 526 -14.88 -7.02 -10.52
CA LEU A 526 -15.35 -8.41 -10.40
C LEU A 526 -14.54 -9.39 -11.24
N ALA A 527 -13.90 -8.94 -12.33
CA ALA A 527 -12.98 -9.77 -13.12
C ALA A 527 -11.76 -10.19 -12.30
N ILE A 528 -11.14 -9.24 -11.59
CA ILE A 528 -9.98 -9.51 -10.75
C ILE A 528 -10.40 -10.34 -9.54
N GLN A 529 -11.55 -10.05 -8.93
CA GLN A 529 -12.06 -10.87 -7.83
C GLN A 529 -12.32 -12.33 -8.25
N GLU A 530 -13.05 -12.56 -9.35
CA GLU A 530 -13.34 -13.91 -9.87
C GLU A 530 -12.10 -14.65 -10.39
N VAL A 531 -11.05 -13.94 -10.79
CA VAL A 531 -9.76 -14.54 -11.18
C VAL A 531 -8.94 -14.89 -9.94
N MET A 532 -8.82 -14.00 -8.96
CA MET A 532 -8.08 -14.24 -7.72
C MET A 532 -8.68 -15.38 -6.89
N GLN A 533 -10.01 -15.47 -6.80
CA GLN A 533 -10.73 -16.55 -6.09
C GLN A 533 -10.50 -17.97 -6.66
N LYS A 534 -9.77 -18.12 -7.77
CA LYS A 534 -9.29 -19.42 -8.29
C LYS A 534 -7.96 -19.87 -7.67
N TYR A 535 -7.17 -18.91 -7.18
CA TYR A 535 -5.76 -19.09 -6.76
C TYR A 535 -5.53 -18.74 -5.29
N THR A 536 -6.39 -17.91 -4.71
CA THR A 536 -6.41 -17.57 -3.27
C THR A 536 -7.74 -18.03 -2.64
N SER A 537 -7.91 -17.75 -1.34
CA SER A 537 -9.18 -17.96 -0.63
C SER A 537 -10.34 -17.16 -1.25
N ASN A 538 -11.56 -17.33 -0.73
CA ASN A 538 -12.75 -16.56 -1.13
C ASN A 538 -12.70 -15.09 -0.66
N ILE A 539 -11.71 -14.35 -1.15
CA ILE A 539 -11.36 -12.97 -0.81
C ILE A 539 -12.26 -11.98 -1.55
N THR A 540 -12.62 -10.87 -0.92
CA THR A 540 -13.34 -9.77 -1.61
C THR A 540 -12.36 -8.84 -2.32
N PHE A 541 -12.86 -8.05 -3.27
CA PHE A 541 -12.05 -7.01 -3.90
C PHE A 541 -11.59 -5.93 -2.90
N GLY A 542 -12.44 -5.55 -1.93
CA GLY A 542 -12.05 -4.69 -0.82
C GLY A 542 -10.83 -5.22 -0.06
N GLN A 543 -10.87 -6.49 0.36
CA GLN A 543 -9.76 -7.17 1.02
C GLN A 543 -8.51 -7.26 0.14
N LEU A 544 -8.63 -7.40 -1.18
CA LEU A 544 -7.50 -7.32 -2.10
C LEU A 544 -6.86 -5.92 -2.10
N MET A 545 -7.67 -4.85 -2.11
CA MET A 545 -7.16 -3.47 -2.00
C MET A 545 -6.48 -3.20 -0.66
N THR A 546 -7.08 -3.64 0.46
CA THR A 546 -6.49 -3.50 1.79
C THR A 546 -5.19 -4.30 1.92
N ASN A 547 -5.16 -5.55 1.45
CA ASN A 547 -3.94 -6.35 1.48
C ASN A 547 -2.84 -5.77 0.57
N PHE A 548 -3.19 -5.19 -0.59
CA PHE A 548 -2.27 -4.45 -1.46
C PHE A 548 -1.64 -3.23 -0.74
N ARG A 549 -2.43 -2.42 -0.04
CA ARG A 549 -1.91 -1.28 0.75
C ARG A 549 -1.01 -1.76 1.90
N GLY A 550 -1.33 -2.92 2.48
CA GLY A 550 -0.43 -3.64 3.40
C GLY A 550 0.87 -4.10 2.74
N ALA A 551 0.83 -4.56 1.49
CA ALA A 551 2.00 -4.98 0.71
C ALA A 551 2.95 -3.83 0.38
N LEU A 552 2.41 -2.67 0.02
CA LEU A 552 3.19 -1.43 -0.16
C LEU A 552 3.85 -0.93 1.14
N THR A 553 3.29 -1.30 2.29
CA THR A 553 3.76 -0.86 3.62
C THR A 553 4.80 -1.83 4.21
N LEU A 554 4.44 -3.11 4.35
CA LEU A 554 5.27 -4.10 5.03
C LEU A 554 6.30 -4.76 4.10
N LYS A 555 6.01 -4.83 2.78
CA LYS A 555 6.86 -5.46 1.75
C LYS A 555 7.34 -6.86 2.14
N ALA A 556 6.42 -7.68 2.64
CA ALA A 556 6.72 -9.01 3.14
C ALA A 556 7.27 -9.98 2.07
N ASP A 557 8.22 -10.82 2.49
CA ASP A 557 8.68 -11.98 1.70
C ASP A 557 7.56 -13.00 1.44
N SER A 558 6.49 -12.98 2.26
CA SER A 558 5.44 -13.99 2.25
C SER A 558 4.05 -13.41 2.56
N GLY A 559 3.02 -14.26 2.55
CA GLY A 559 1.67 -13.88 2.96
C GLY A 559 0.99 -12.86 2.02
N PRO A 560 -0.02 -12.12 2.52
CA PRO A 560 -0.81 -11.17 1.73
C PRO A 560 -0.21 -9.76 1.69
N TYR A 561 0.68 -9.41 2.62
CA TYR A 561 1.21 -8.06 2.83
C TYR A 561 2.61 -7.89 2.24
N GLY A 562 2.80 -8.40 1.01
CA GLY A 562 4.04 -8.22 0.27
C GLY A 562 3.99 -8.79 -1.15
N PHE A 563 5.09 -8.63 -1.86
CA PHE A 563 5.28 -9.05 -3.26
C PHE A 563 5.98 -10.42 -3.36
N LYS A 564 5.76 -11.32 -2.38
CA LYS A 564 6.36 -12.67 -2.31
C LYS A 564 7.89 -12.69 -2.35
N GLY A 565 8.55 -11.66 -1.83
CA GLY A 565 10.01 -11.52 -1.90
C GLY A 565 10.54 -11.10 -3.27
N ASN A 566 9.69 -10.59 -4.18
CA ASN A 566 10.14 -9.97 -5.42
C ASN A 566 10.83 -8.62 -5.12
N THR A 567 12.16 -8.65 -5.07
CA THR A 567 13.03 -7.53 -4.66
C THR A 567 12.95 -6.31 -5.57
N SER A 568 12.36 -6.41 -6.77
CA SER A 568 12.09 -5.26 -7.64
C SER A 568 11.16 -4.22 -7.00
N PHE A 569 10.45 -4.58 -5.92
CA PHE A 569 9.56 -3.67 -5.19
C PHE A 569 10.13 -3.19 -3.84
N ASP A 570 11.37 -3.56 -3.49
CA ASP A 570 12.01 -3.17 -2.22
C ASP A 570 12.24 -1.66 -2.11
N SER A 571 12.37 -0.96 -3.24
CA SER A 571 12.55 0.49 -3.32
C SER A 571 11.27 1.29 -3.00
N ILE A 572 10.12 0.63 -2.83
CA ILE A 572 8.86 1.26 -2.39
C ILE A 572 9.00 1.81 -0.97
N LYS A 573 8.58 3.06 -0.75
CA LYS A 573 8.64 3.77 0.53
C LYS A 573 7.27 3.79 1.20
N GLU A 574 7.26 3.54 2.50
CA GLU A 574 6.07 3.63 3.36
C GLU A 574 5.40 5.02 3.24
N LYS A 575 4.07 5.04 3.18
CA LYS A 575 3.27 6.26 2.98
C LYS A 575 2.48 6.61 4.24
N LEU A 576 3.19 7.25 5.18
CA LEU A 576 2.66 7.55 6.52
C LEU A 576 1.87 8.87 6.55
N TYR A 577 0.56 8.76 6.73
CA TYR A 577 -0.35 9.88 6.93
C TYR A 577 -0.23 10.43 8.35
N ASN A 578 -0.10 11.76 8.49
CA ASN A 578 0.15 12.43 9.75
C ASN A 578 -1.05 13.25 10.29
N GLY A 579 -2.14 13.41 9.53
CA GLY A 579 -3.34 14.13 9.97
C GLY A 579 -4.18 13.41 11.04
N ASN A 580 -5.25 14.05 11.53
CA ASN A 580 -6.09 13.56 12.65
C ASN A 580 -7.38 12.82 12.21
N TYR A 581 -7.83 13.06 10.98
CA TYR A 581 -8.85 12.27 10.27
C TYR A 581 -8.77 12.65 8.79
N THR A 582 -9.42 11.87 7.91
CA THR A 582 -9.66 12.27 6.53
C THR A 582 -11.01 11.72 6.04
N TYR A 583 -11.33 11.96 4.78
CA TYR A 583 -12.33 11.22 4.04
C TYR A 583 -11.63 10.41 2.95
N LEU A 584 -12.08 9.18 2.73
CA LEU A 584 -11.56 8.29 1.71
C LEU A 584 -12.63 8.00 0.68
N GLN A 585 -12.29 8.19 -0.58
CA GLN A 585 -13.03 7.70 -1.74
C GLN A 585 -12.90 6.17 -1.84
N GLY A 586 -13.79 5.49 -2.56
CA GLY A 586 -13.70 4.03 -2.80
C GLY A 586 -12.30 3.64 -3.28
N GLY A 587 -11.72 2.57 -2.73
CA GLY A 587 -10.35 2.14 -3.01
C GLY A 587 -9.23 3.08 -2.55
N GLY A 588 -9.54 4.19 -1.89
CA GLY A 588 -8.60 5.06 -1.19
C GLY A 588 -8.21 4.50 0.18
N ALA A 589 -6.96 4.71 0.59
CA ALA A 589 -6.46 4.23 1.87
C ALA A 589 -5.25 5.03 2.37
N ILE A 590 -5.17 5.22 3.69
CA ILE A 590 -4.05 5.83 4.41
C ILE A 590 -3.42 4.84 5.38
N VAL A 591 -2.15 5.05 5.71
CA VAL A 591 -1.42 4.24 6.69
C VAL A 591 -0.84 5.17 7.75
N LYS A 592 -0.94 4.82 9.02
CA LYS A 592 -0.32 5.56 10.13
C LYS A 592 0.64 4.66 10.89
N ALA A 593 1.77 5.19 11.35
CA ALA A 593 2.61 4.48 12.32
C ALA A 593 2.04 4.69 13.73
N ILE A 594 2.03 3.63 14.55
CA ILE A 594 1.67 3.64 15.97
C ILE A 594 2.76 2.92 16.78
N GLN A 595 2.94 3.28 18.05
CA GLN A 595 4.05 2.78 18.87
C GLN A 595 3.75 1.39 19.48
N SER A 596 2.48 0.97 19.54
CA SER A 596 2.09 -0.34 20.07
C SER A 596 0.74 -0.85 19.55
N GLU A 597 0.51 -2.17 19.63
CA GLU A 597 -0.81 -2.81 19.39
C GLU A 597 -1.95 -2.20 20.24
N LYS A 598 -1.63 -1.49 21.33
CA LYS A 598 -2.60 -0.92 22.27
C LYS A 598 -3.16 0.44 21.83
N GLU A 599 -2.51 1.11 20.89
CA GLU A 599 -2.99 2.37 20.30
C GLU A 599 -4.00 2.15 19.16
N PHE A 600 -3.97 0.97 18.53
CA PHE A 600 -4.89 0.60 17.47
C PHE A 600 -6.33 0.58 18.00
N THR A 601 -7.16 1.51 17.50
CA THR A 601 -8.55 1.66 17.96
C THR A 601 -9.46 1.98 16.79
N VAL A 602 -10.54 1.21 16.64
CA VAL A 602 -11.50 1.38 15.53
C VAL A 602 -12.56 2.41 15.94
N PRO A 603 -12.65 3.60 15.30
CA PRO A 603 -13.61 4.63 15.70
C PRO A 603 -15.05 4.18 15.44
N ALA A 604 -15.91 4.33 16.45
CA ALA A 604 -17.33 3.98 16.33
C ALA A 604 -18.11 4.85 15.32
N ASN A 605 -17.52 5.96 14.85
CA ASN A 605 -18.08 6.90 13.88
C ASN A 605 -17.44 6.82 12.48
N LYS A 606 -16.63 5.78 12.19
CA LYS A 606 -16.11 5.54 10.85
C LYS A 606 -17.24 5.27 9.84
N GLY A 607 -16.95 5.40 8.55
CA GLY A 607 -17.85 4.99 7.47
C GLY A 607 -18.18 3.49 7.44
N GLN A 608 -19.18 3.13 6.64
CA GLN A 608 -19.65 1.75 6.51
C GLN A 608 -18.60 0.84 5.85
N ASN A 609 -17.98 1.32 4.78
CA ASN A 609 -16.99 0.61 3.98
C ASN A 609 -15.54 0.90 4.42
N ILE A 610 -15.32 1.87 5.32
CA ILE A 610 -14.01 2.05 5.98
C ILE A 610 -13.67 0.82 6.84
N THR A 611 -12.54 0.19 6.59
CA THR A 611 -11.94 -0.82 7.47
C THR A 611 -10.67 -0.31 8.13
N TYR A 612 -10.35 -0.88 9.30
CA TYR A 612 -9.17 -0.59 10.10
C TYR A 612 -8.41 -1.91 10.26
N THR A 613 -7.15 -1.94 9.83
CA THR A 613 -6.29 -3.12 9.86
C THR A 613 -5.00 -2.80 10.59
N LEU A 614 -4.74 -3.52 11.69
CA LEU A 614 -3.43 -3.51 12.33
C LEU A 614 -2.46 -4.33 11.45
N LEU A 615 -1.36 -3.70 11.07
CA LEU A 615 -0.26 -4.29 10.31
C LEU A 615 0.98 -4.32 11.19
N THR A 616 1.63 -5.48 11.31
CA THR A 616 2.94 -5.61 11.94
C THR A 616 3.92 -6.31 11.01
N LYS A 617 5.22 -6.06 11.15
CA LYS A 617 6.25 -6.89 10.50
C LYS A 617 6.28 -8.35 10.99
N LYS A 618 5.44 -8.72 11.98
CA LYS A 618 5.17 -10.12 12.31
C LYS A 618 4.10 -10.72 11.39
N ASP A 619 3.06 -9.97 11.02
CA ASP A 619 2.01 -10.43 10.08
C ASP A 619 2.55 -10.70 8.67
N ALA A 620 3.65 -10.05 8.30
CA ALA A 620 4.48 -10.37 7.13
C ALA A 620 5.01 -11.82 7.10
N ALA A 621 5.09 -12.47 8.26
CA ALA A 621 5.66 -13.82 8.46
C ALA A 621 4.65 -14.84 9.02
N ILE A 622 3.36 -14.51 9.14
CA ILE A 622 2.35 -15.45 9.65
C ILE A 622 1.95 -16.44 8.55
N GLY A 623 2.65 -17.58 8.56
CA GLY A 623 2.18 -18.81 7.94
C GLY A 623 0.94 -19.39 8.65
N LYS A 624 0.52 -20.57 8.15
CA LYS A 624 -0.63 -21.37 8.62
C LYS A 624 -0.92 -21.25 10.14
N PRO A 625 -2.11 -20.75 10.56
CA PRO A 625 -2.45 -20.59 11.98
C PRO A 625 -2.38 -21.89 12.79
N ALA A 626 -2.11 -21.75 14.08
CA ALA A 626 -2.05 -22.86 15.03
C ALA A 626 -3.38 -23.61 15.13
N THR A 627 -3.30 -24.94 15.09
CA THR A 627 -4.46 -25.85 15.20
C THR A 627 -5.23 -25.59 16.50
N PRO A 628 -6.55 -25.31 16.45
CA PRO A 628 -7.34 -25.02 17.64
C PRO A 628 -7.27 -26.15 18.68
N SER A 629 -6.84 -25.82 19.90
CA SER A 629 -7.05 -26.68 21.06
C SER A 629 -8.49 -26.48 21.55
N VAL A 630 -9.35 -27.50 21.39
CA VAL A 630 -10.79 -27.42 21.69
C VAL A 630 -11.09 -28.11 23.02
N ASN A 631 -11.83 -27.42 23.90
CA ASN A 631 -12.29 -27.96 25.18
C ASN A 631 -13.40 -29.01 24.99
N GLU A 632 -13.60 -29.86 25.99
CA GLU A 632 -14.72 -30.82 26.00
C GLU A 632 -16.08 -30.11 25.97
N ILE A 633 -17.01 -30.61 25.15
CA ILE A 633 -18.38 -30.11 25.02
C ILE A 633 -19.44 -31.21 25.26
N GLY A 634 -20.52 -30.86 25.94
CA GLY A 634 -21.70 -31.68 26.16
C GLY A 634 -22.89 -31.28 25.27
N ASP A 635 -23.91 -32.12 25.21
CA ASP A 635 -25.13 -31.92 24.42
C ASP A 635 -26.04 -30.78 24.95
N SER A 636 -25.88 -30.42 26.22
CA SER A 636 -26.51 -29.26 26.86
C SER A 636 -25.94 -27.91 26.43
N ASP A 637 -24.69 -27.89 25.95
CA ASP A 637 -23.85 -26.69 25.89
C ASP A 637 -24.18 -25.81 24.68
N LEU A 638 -23.85 -24.52 24.79
CA LEU A 638 -24.19 -23.48 23.81
C LEU A 638 -22.96 -22.76 23.23
N GLU A 639 -21.75 -23.16 23.62
CA GLU A 639 -20.50 -22.51 23.21
C GLU A 639 -19.38 -23.54 23.06
N VAL A 640 -18.60 -23.47 21.98
CA VAL A 640 -17.33 -24.20 21.84
C VAL A 640 -16.21 -23.28 22.34
N LYS A 641 -15.38 -23.77 23.25
CA LYS A 641 -14.30 -22.99 23.89
C LYS A 641 -12.95 -23.61 23.62
N GLY A 642 -11.88 -22.82 23.62
CA GLY A 642 -10.54 -23.32 23.31
C GLY A 642 -9.48 -22.24 23.17
N LYS A 643 -8.34 -22.59 22.55
CA LYS A 643 -7.26 -21.66 22.19
C LYS A 643 -6.65 -21.91 20.81
N THR A 644 -6.16 -20.85 20.17
CA THR A 644 -5.39 -20.79 18.92
C THR A 644 -4.48 -19.54 18.93
N ASP A 645 -3.99 -19.07 17.79
CA ASP A 645 -3.29 -17.80 17.65
C ASP A 645 -4.22 -16.60 17.86
N LYS A 646 -3.77 -15.62 18.66
CA LYS A 646 -4.45 -14.34 18.95
C LYS A 646 -5.18 -13.74 17.75
N ASN A 647 -6.43 -13.28 17.92
CA ASN A 647 -7.22 -12.64 16.86
C ASN A 647 -7.41 -13.48 15.57
N ALA A 648 -7.26 -14.81 15.58
CA ALA A 648 -7.71 -15.67 14.47
C ALA A 648 -9.24 -15.75 14.41
N ALA A 649 -9.78 -15.93 13.19
CA ALA A 649 -11.15 -16.40 13.03
C ALA A 649 -11.23 -17.90 13.37
N ILE A 650 -12.28 -18.33 14.05
CA ILE A 650 -12.57 -19.72 14.41
C ILE A 650 -13.81 -20.16 13.66
N VAL A 651 -13.66 -21.09 12.72
CA VAL A 651 -14.78 -21.66 11.96
C VAL A 651 -15.12 -23.03 12.52
N ILE A 652 -16.41 -23.27 12.74
CA ILE A 652 -16.93 -24.52 13.32
C ILE A 652 -17.89 -25.16 12.31
N THR A 653 -17.63 -26.40 11.93
CA THR A 653 -18.42 -27.14 10.94
C THR A 653 -18.97 -28.45 11.49
N LYS A 654 -20.05 -28.91 10.86
CA LYS A 654 -20.69 -30.22 11.08
C LYS A 654 -21.04 -30.80 9.72
N ASN A 655 -20.60 -32.03 9.44
CA ASN A 655 -20.77 -32.67 8.13
C ASN A 655 -20.32 -31.75 6.97
N ASN A 656 -19.15 -31.11 7.12
CA ASN A 656 -18.55 -30.14 6.21
C ASN A 656 -19.37 -28.86 5.94
N THR A 657 -20.47 -28.64 6.65
CA THR A 657 -21.29 -27.42 6.61
C THR A 657 -20.93 -26.52 7.79
N VAL A 658 -20.66 -25.23 7.54
CA VAL A 658 -20.38 -24.26 8.60
C VAL A 658 -21.61 -24.08 9.50
N LEU A 659 -21.44 -24.23 10.82
CA LEU A 659 -22.46 -23.93 11.83
C LEU A 659 -22.37 -22.47 12.30
N THR A 660 -21.14 -21.97 12.47
CA THR A 660 -20.86 -20.65 13.04
C THR A 660 -19.40 -20.27 12.78
N THR A 661 -19.11 -18.97 12.91
CA THR A 661 -17.75 -18.42 12.95
C THR A 661 -17.66 -17.45 14.15
N GLY A 662 -16.54 -17.47 14.86
CA GLY A 662 -16.20 -16.49 15.89
C GLY A 662 -14.73 -16.13 15.83
N TYR A 663 -14.18 -15.58 16.91
CA TYR A 663 -12.78 -15.14 16.97
C TYR A 663 -12.14 -15.51 18.32
N SER A 664 -10.82 -15.64 18.34
CA SER A 664 -10.01 -15.70 19.56
C SER A 664 -9.59 -14.32 20.03
N ASP A 665 -9.48 -14.10 21.34
CA ASP A 665 -9.03 -12.86 21.96
C ASP A 665 -7.51 -12.58 21.77
N SER A 666 -7.04 -11.48 22.35
CA SER A 666 -5.62 -11.07 22.37
C SER A 666 -4.72 -11.97 23.23
N ASN A 667 -5.27 -13.00 23.88
CA ASN A 667 -4.58 -14.09 24.58
C ASN A 667 -4.69 -15.43 23.83
N GLY A 668 -5.27 -15.44 22.61
CA GLY A 668 -5.50 -16.63 21.80
C GLY A 668 -6.68 -17.50 22.27
N SER A 669 -7.49 -17.06 23.24
CA SER A 669 -8.59 -17.83 23.81
C SER A 669 -9.92 -17.51 23.11
N PHE A 670 -10.73 -18.52 22.79
CA PHE A 670 -12.02 -18.34 22.13
C PHE A 670 -13.18 -18.97 22.89
N ALA A 671 -14.36 -18.39 22.70
CA ALA A 671 -15.66 -18.95 23.04
C ALA A 671 -16.64 -18.57 21.91
N VAL A 672 -17.13 -19.56 21.16
CA VAL A 672 -17.95 -19.35 19.96
C VAL A 672 -19.29 -20.03 20.13
N SER A 673 -20.38 -19.25 20.08
CA SER A 673 -21.74 -19.74 20.31
C SER A 673 -22.21 -20.70 19.21
N ILE A 674 -22.81 -21.82 19.63
CA ILE A 674 -23.45 -22.80 18.75
C ILE A 674 -24.87 -23.14 19.23
N PRO A 675 -25.79 -23.56 18.33
CA PRO A 675 -26.99 -24.28 18.75
C PRO A 675 -26.60 -25.63 19.38
N ARG A 676 -27.40 -26.11 20.34
CA ARG A 676 -27.21 -27.43 20.97
C ARG A 676 -27.06 -28.55 19.95
N GLN A 677 -26.23 -29.54 20.28
CA GLN A 677 -25.92 -30.67 19.42
C GLN A 677 -26.25 -31.98 20.14
N ALA A 678 -26.81 -32.96 19.42
CA ALA A 678 -27.03 -34.28 20.01
C ALA A 678 -25.70 -34.96 20.35
N ALA A 679 -25.68 -35.71 21.46
CA ALA A 679 -24.54 -36.55 21.85
C ALA A 679 -24.07 -37.46 20.71
N GLY A 680 -22.76 -37.65 20.60
CA GLY A 680 -22.12 -38.35 19.48
C GLY A 680 -21.93 -37.50 18.21
N THR A 681 -22.49 -36.28 18.13
CA THR A 681 -22.16 -35.34 17.04
C THR A 681 -20.66 -35.04 17.05
N LYS A 682 -20.01 -35.19 15.89
CA LYS A 682 -18.67 -34.65 15.65
C LYS A 682 -18.77 -33.20 15.16
N LEU A 683 -17.96 -32.32 15.75
CA LEU A 683 -17.73 -30.96 15.29
C LEU A 683 -16.28 -30.84 14.87
N VAL A 684 -16.05 -30.16 13.75
CA VAL A 684 -14.71 -29.85 13.22
C VAL A 684 -14.47 -28.36 13.41
N VAL A 685 -13.31 -28.00 13.95
CA VAL A 685 -12.93 -26.62 14.29
C VAL A 685 -11.57 -26.34 13.66
N TYR A 686 -11.48 -25.26 12.88
CA TYR A 686 -10.21 -24.76 12.35
C TYR A 686 -10.10 -23.25 12.57
N ALA A 687 -8.85 -22.78 12.68
CA ALA A 687 -8.54 -21.35 12.69
C ALA A 687 -8.26 -20.87 11.27
N GLU A 688 -8.64 -19.64 10.96
CA GLU A 688 -8.36 -18.98 9.69
C GLU A 688 -7.83 -17.57 9.93
N ARG A 689 -6.75 -17.20 9.25
CA ARG A 689 -6.25 -15.81 9.19
C ARG A 689 -5.84 -15.51 7.76
N ASN A 690 -6.29 -14.39 7.23
CA ASN A 690 -5.94 -13.87 5.90
C ASN A 690 -6.10 -14.93 4.79
N GLY A 691 -7.15 -15.75 4.88
CA GLY A 691 -7.47 -16.82 3.93
C GLY A 691 -6.75 -18.16 4.17
N VAL A 692 -5.76 -18.22 5.07
CA VAL A 692 -5.00 -19.44 5.36
C VAL A 692 -5.62 -20.17 6.56
N LYS A 693 -5.96 -21.45 6.37
CA LYS A 693 -6.56 -22.32 7.38
C LYS A 693 -5.51 -23.15 8.14
N SER A 694 -5.73 -23.38 9.43
CA SER A 694 -4.98 -24.32 10.29
C SER A 694 -5.18 -25.78 9.87
N GLU A 695 -4.60 -26.75 10.60
CA GLU A 695 -5.16 -28.11 10.57
C GLU A 695 -6.50 -28.15 11.33
N GLU A 696 -7.27 -29.21 11.09
CA GLU A 696 -8.58 -29.40 11.71
C GLU A 696 -8.48 -30.08 13.07
N ALA A 697 -9.11 -29.48 14.09
CA ALA A 697 -9.37 -30.11 15.37
C ALA A 697 -10.78 -30.71 15.40
N THR A 698 -10.91 -31.98 15.78
CA THR A 698 -12.23 -32.65 15.91
C THR A 698 -12.58 -32.84 17.39
N VAL A 699 -13.77 -32.36 17.79
CA VAL A 699 -14.38 -32.66 19.09
C VAL A 699 -15.65 -33.48 18.91
N THR A 700 -15.93 -34.42 19.81
CA THR A 700 -17.19 -35.18 19.83
C THR A 700 -18.01 -34.78 21.04
N VAL A 701 -19.26 -34.40 20.79
CA VAL A 701 -20.23 -33.96 21.80
C VAL A 701 -20.55 -35.13 22.73
N LYS A 702 -20.31 -34.97 24.02
CA LYS A 702 -20.63 -35.99 25.03
C LYS A 702 -22.08 -35.87 25.49
N ASP A 703 -22.66 -36.99 25.90
CA ASP A 703 -23.91 -36.99 26.66
C ASP A 703 -23.64 -36.48 28.08
N LYS A 704 -24.33 -35.42 28.47
CA LYS A 704 -24.37 -34.85 29.83
C LYS A 704 -25.81 -34.63 30.30
N THR A 705 -26.82 -35.02 29.52
CA THR A 705 -28.23 -34.88 29.89
C THR A 705 -28.62 -36.00 30.86
N ALA A 706 -29.01 -35.62 32.08
CA ALA A 706 -29.48 -36.58 33.06
C ALA A 706 -30.86 -37.15 32.68
N PRO A 707 -31.10 -38.48 32.79
CA PRO A 707 -32.39 -39.10 32.54
C PRO A 707 -33.55 -38.47 33.32
N VAL A 708 -34.72 -38.37 32.70
CA VAL A 708 -35.94 -37.85 33.32
C VAL A 708 -36.31 -38.63 34.59
N LEU A 709 -36.57 -37.87 35.66
CA LEU A 709 -36.90 -38.38 37.00
C LEU A 709 -37.97 -39.49 36.95
N PRO A 710 -37.69 -40.70 37.49
CA PRO A 710 -38.64 -41.80 37.49
C PRO A 710 -39.96 -41.45 38.18
N LYS A 711 -41.08 -41.77 37.53
CA LYS A 711 -42.41 -41.78 38.15
C LYS A 711 -42.59 -43.11 38.88
N VAL A 712 -42.72 -43.06 40.20
CA VAL A 712 -42.83 -44.25 41.06
C VAL A 712 -44.30 -44.44 41.46
N ASN A 713 -44.81 -45.66 41.36
CA ASN A 713 -46.14 -46.03 41.87
C ASN A 713 -46.15 -46.01 43.41
N SER A 714 -47.33 -46.01 44.02
CA SER A 714 -47.46 -46.10 45.48
C SER A 714 -46.86 -47.42 46.02
N VAL A 715 -46.15 -47.32 47.14
CA VAL A 715 -45.48 -48.45 47.81
C VAL A 715 -46.04 -48.59 49.23
N SER A 716 -46.39 -49.81 49.62
CA SER A 716 -46.81 -50.16 50.99
C SER A 716 -45.68 -50.86 51.76
N ASP A 717 -45.80 -50.92 53.08
CA ASP A 717 -44.94 -51.71 53.97
C ASP A 717 -44.96 -53.23 53.65
N SER A 718 -46.06 -53.70 53.09
CA SER A 718 -46.23 -55.07 52.60
C SER A 718 -45.57 -55.35 51.24
N ALA A 719 -45.12 -54.34 50.50
CA ALA A 719 -44.57 -54.49 49.16
C ALA A 719 -43.17 -55.13 49.13
N THR A 720 -42.92 -55.93 48.08
CA THR A 720 -41.62 -56.56 47.77
C THR A 720 -41.04 -56.12 46.42
N VAL A 721 -41.72 -55.18 45.75
CA VAL A 721 -41.29 -54.56 44.50
C VAL A 721 -41.62 -53.07 44.53
N VAL A 722 -40.77 -52.26 43.91
CA VAL A 722 -41.07 -50.88 43.52
C VAL A 722 -41.23 -50.86 42.01
N THR A 723 -42.35 -50.35 41.54
CA THR A 723 -42.70 -50.28 40.11
C THR A 723 -42.91 -48.85 39.68
N GLY A 724 -42.68 -48.55 38.40
CA GLY A 724 -42.93 -47.22 37.85
C GLY A 724 -42.52 -47.11 36.39
N THR A 725 -42.37 -45.86 35.92
CA THR A 725 -41.88 -45.53 34.58
C THR A 725 -40.75 -44.51 34.61
N THR A 726 -39.76 -44.69 33.74
CA THR A 726 -38.67 -43.75 33.43
C THR A 726 -38.37 -43.87 31.93
N GLU A 727 -37.19 -43.45 31.48
CA GLU A 727 -36.74 -43.64 30.10
C GLU A 727 -36.47 -45.12 29.78
N ALA A 728 -36.73 -45.52 28.53
CA ALA A 728 -36.50 -46.89 28.09
C ALA A 728 -35.01 -47.27 28.22
N LYS A 729 -34.73 -48.44 28.82
CA LYS A 729 -33.37 -48.92 29.15
C LYS A 729 -32.59 -48.11 30.22
N ALA A 730 -33.19 -47.13 30.89
CA ALA A 730 -32.53 -46.44 32.00
C ALA A 730 -32.31 -47.38 33.21
N SER A 731 -31.21 -47.19 33.93
CA SER A 731 -30.91 -47.94 35.17
C SER A 731 -31.56 -47.27 36.38
N VAL A 732 -32.44 -47.99 37.07
CA VAL A 732 -33.16 -47.53 38.27
C VAL A 732 -32.61 -48.21 39.51
N THR A 733 -32.15 -47.43 40.49
CA THR A 733 -31.79 -47.90 41.84
C THR A 733 -32.83 -47.42 42.85
N VAL A 734 -33.18 -48.23 43.84
CA VAL A 734 -34.02 -47.84 44.97
C VAL A 734 -33.21 -47.89 46.26
N LYS A 735 -33.27 -46.83 47.07
CA LYS A 735 -32.55 -46.72 48.34
C LYS A 735 -33.48 -46.36 49.51
N ALA A 736 -33.03 -46.67 50.72
CA ALA A 736 -33.53 -46.10 51.97
C ALA A 736 -32.39 -45.35 52.65
N GLY A 737 -32.42 -44.01 52.60
CA GLY A 737 -31.26 -43.19 52.93
C GLY A 737 -30.08 -43.49 52.00
N SER A 738 -28.91 -43.79 52.55
CA SER A 738 -27.74 -44.22 51.78
C SER A 738 -27.77 -45.70 51.34
N THR A 739 -28.63 -46.53 51.95
CA THR A 739 -28.64 -47.99 51.74
C THR A 739 -29.34 -48.37 50.44
N LEU A 740 -28.62 -49.04 49.53
CA LEU A 740 -29.21 -49.62 48.32
C LEU A 740 -30.09 -50.83 48.66
N LEU A 741 -31.36 -50.80 48.24
CA LEU A 741 -32.33 -51.89 48.44
C LEU A 741 -32.49 -52.78 47.20
N GLY A 742 -32.20 -52.25 46.00
CA GLY A 742 -32.27 -52.99 44.75
C GLY A 742 -31.98 -52.12 43.52
N GLN A 743 -31.76 -52.77 42.39
CA GLN A 743 -31.54 -52.14 41.08
C GLN A 743 -32.25 -52.94 39.97
N ALA A 744 -32.69 -52.26 38.91
CA ALA A 744 -33.18 -52.86 37.67
C ALA A 744 -32.89 -51.95 36.48
N ILE A 745 -33.02 -52.49 35.26
CA ILE A 745 -33.04 -51.70 34.02
C ILE A 745 -34.49 -51.64 33.54
N ALA A 746 -34.95 -50.45 33.13
CA ALA A 746 -36.29 -50.25 32.57
C ALA A 746 -36.42 -50.94 31.19
N ASP A 747 -37.61 -51.43 30.86
CA ASP A 747 -37.84 -52.14 29.60
C ASP A 747 -37.83 -51.21 28.37
N ALA A 748 -38.09 -51.76 27.18
CA ALA A 748 -38.17 -51.00 25.93
C ALA A 748 -39.34 -49.98 25.87
N LYS A 749 -40.22 -49.96 26.88
CA LYS A 749 -41.33 -49.00 27.05
C LYS A 749 -41.11 -48.08 28.26
N GLY A 750 -39.95 -48.15 28.92
CA GLY A 750 -39.64 -47.37 30.11
C GLY A 750 -40.23 -47.90 31.42
N VAL A 751 -40.88 -49.07 31.43
CA VAL A 751 -41.46 -49.67 32.64
C VAL A 751 -40.37 -50.36 33.45
N PHE A 752 -40.33 -50.12 34.76
CA PHE A 752 -39.37 -50.78 35.66
C PHE A 752 -40.06 -51.52 36.81
N GLN A 753 -39.39 -52.58 37.29
CA GLN A 753 -39.73 -53.29 38.52
C GLN A 753 -38.44 -53.64 39.28
N VAL A 754 -38.17 -52.92 40.37
CA VAL A 754 -37.04 -53.19 41.27
C VAL A 754 -37.54 -54.06 42.42
N LYS A 755 -36.96 -55.26 42.59
CA LYS A 755 -37.24 -56.11 43.76
C LYS A 755 -36.55 -55.55 44.99
N ILE A 756 -37.27 -55.52 46.12
CA ILE A 756 -36.77 -55.05 47.42
C ILE A 756 -37.27 -55.95 48.56
N ALA A 757 -36.57 -55.94 49.70
CA ALA A 757 -37.13 -56.45 50.94
C ALA A 757 -38.25 -55.53 51.45
N LYS A 758 -39.23 -56.08 52.19
CA LYS A 758 -40.28 -55.28 52.86
C LYS A 758 -39.67 -54.22 53.77
N GLN A 759 -40.25 -53.03 53.76
CA GLN A 759 -39.79 -51.87 54.54
C GLN A 759 -40.80 -51.53 55.64
N LYS A 760 -40.36 -50.90 56.73
CA LYS A 760 -41.28 -50.45 57.78
C LYS A 760 -42.20 -49.36 57.23
N ALA A 761 -43.43 -49.28 57.71
CA ALA A 761 -44.32 -48.15 57.42
C ALA A 761 -43.60 -46.81 57.71
N SER A 762 -43.88 -45.79 56.89
CA SER A 762 -43.22 -44.48 56.89
C SER A 762 -41.72 -44.46 56.56
N THR A 763 -41.11 -45.56 56.08
CA THR A 763 -39.75 -45.54 55.52
C THR A 763 -39.75 -44.74 54.20
N LYS A 764 -39.01 -43.63 54.14
CA LYS A 764 -38.82 -42.88 52.88
C LYS A 764 -37.88 -43.63 51.94
N LEU A 765 -38.36 -43.90 50.73
CA LEU A 765 -37.56 -44.43 49.63
C LEU A 765 -37.16 -43.31 48.65
N THR A 766 -36.02 -43.51 47.97
CA THR A 766 -35.43 -42.59 46.98
C THR A 766 -34.73 -43.38 45.89
#